data_AF-A0A8C5N6N2-F1
#
_entry.id   AF-A0A8C5N6N2-F1
#
_cell.length_a   1.000
_cell.length_b   1.000
_cell.length_c   1.000
_cell.angle_alpha   90.00
_cell.angle_beta   90.00
_cell.angle_gamma   90.00
#
_symmetry.space_group_name_H-M   'P 1'
#
loop_
_entity.id
_entity.type
_entity.pdbx_description
1 polymer ?
#
loop_
_entity_poly.entity_id
_entity_poly.type
_entity_poly.pdbx_seq_one_letter_code
_entity_poly.pdbx_strand_id
1 'polypeptide(L)'
;MAPKKQQSRRTAANASSSLDLSEDISLETTVPTTEDVSSSDEQKRGPQKVTLQLIEKHELMHNVQLLKIDLSQKNLIIDNMKAEHMSKVEELEEKLNDALHQKQILSLRLDTQLKLAQEENRKQQALHKQEKVSIRSYQHQLEEANRQLSDKAVEMQRSFRDLDISEDKYKELRAISDDKITIQEYIAMRFYEAVTPLRAQLNDLTEQKVKMTEELDIHRKNMKDMMESYEEERRARSELELRSQRLTIELADTKQHIQDGDYRKDNYPRIKRERDGFEAELKELKRRFEALDLTHTTVTRERETLSKEVATLQQSVTLLQKDKEYLHKQNMELSVRCSHEEDRLERLQVQLEDSKRARENAYEKYVSSRFDHYKSEYENKLREEVENIRLKTSQEINNLQRTTKEMYERENRNLREARDNAVLEKDRAVTAERDTQSRYDQLLEQFRQLQLGTESRVAELSNQAKLHAFEAERAQLLKEETANALAQCQVECEKHQKKLELLTQEFYRLQTSSEKRVSELQAQNSEQSSRLETYEKLEQELDQVTMQAAEIENEEEAERVLFSYGYGANVPTTAKRRLKQSVHLARRVLQLERQNTSLRTDLEKHKSQTGQISEQLLAANQLLQQTQQPYSYLIETVRQRDAQLSVLKQRITALQDEISSLKKERSTLEQVKNNMAADLERLLNHREVHTHTSRVHPASRPAVCCVKYVPCHRQLFLSLAVWDATGVRVCWCVCVPL
;
A
#
# COMPACT_ATOMS: atom_id res chain seq x y z
N MET A 1 -52.33 69.00 -43.96
CA MET A 1 -52.32 68.73 -45.41
C MET A 1 -53.74 68.31 -45.84
N ALA A 2 -54.07 68.35 -47.14
CA ALA A 2 -55.39 67.93 -47.67
C ALA A 2 -55.34 66.45 -48.14
N PRO A 3 -56.46 65.80 -48.54
CA PRO A 3 -57.32 66.17 -49.70
C PRO A 3 -58.83 66.27 -49.29
N LYS A 4 -59.88 66.56 -50.09
CA LYS A 4 -60.19 66.66 -51.54
C LYS A 4 -60.43 65.31 -52.27
N LYS A 5 -61.41 65.12 -53.17
CA LYS A 5 -62.66 65.84 -53.53
C LYS A 5 -63.86 64.97 -53.02
N GLN A 6 -64.99 64.63 -53.66
CA GLN A 6 -65.80 65.03 -54.85
C GLN A 6 -67.26 64.53 -54.60
N GLN A 7 -68.30 64.78 -55.41
CA GLN A 7 -69.06 66.02 -55.67
C GLN A 7 -70.20 65.71 -56.68
N SER A 8 -71.47 65.64 -56.25
CA SER A 8 -72.69 65.75 -57.09
C SER A 8 -73.91 65.96 -56.18
N ARG A 9 -74.87 66.88 -56.32
CA ARG A 9 -75.27 67.90 -57.35
C ARG A 9 -76.28 67.47 -58.43
N ARG A 10 -77.57 67.59 -58.10
CA ARG A 10 -78.75 68.03 -58.92
C ARG A 10 -80.01 67.90 -58.04
N THR A 11 -81.10 68.67 -58.05
CA THR A 11 -81.55 70.02 -58.48
C THR A 11 -83.08 70.03 -58.32
N ALA A 12 -83.68 71.16 -57.91
CA ALA A 12 -85.10 71.54 -58.09
C ALA A 12 -86.18 70.75 -57.27
N ALA A 13 -87.34 71.33 -56.91
CA ALA A 13 -87.81 72.73 -57.06
C ALA A 13 -88.83 73.14 -55.96
N ASN A 14 -88.83 74.44 -55.62
CA ASN A 14 -89.91 75.42 -55.35
C ASN A 14 -91.26 75.06 -54.67
N ALA A 15 -91.94 76.14 -54.21
CA ALA A 15 -93.28 76.26 -53.62
C ALA A 15 -93.35 75.89 -52.11
N SER A 16 -93.93 76.66 -51.16
CA SER A 16 -94.99 77.71 -51.17
C SER A 16 -96.39 77.14 -51.47
N SER A 17 -97.52 77.60 -50.91
CA SER A 17 -97.86 78.74 -50.01
C SER A 17 -99.08 78.33 -49.13
N SER A 18 -99.26 78.79 -47.88
CA SER A 18 -99.95 80.00 -47.36
C SER A 18 -101.48 80.13 -47.57
N LEU A 19 -102.17 80.60 -46.51
CA LEU A 19 -103.52 81.23 -46.43
C LEU A 19 -104.78 80.39 -46.74
N ASP A 20 -105.63 80.25 -45.72
CA ASP A 20 -106.99 80.83 -45.52
C ASP A 20 -108.08 80.77 -46.62
N LEU A 21 -109.29 81.17 -46.21
CA LEU A 21 -110.62 81.12 -46.87
C LEU A 21 -111.31 79.74 -46.72
N SER A 22 -112.52 79.57 -46.17
CA SER A 22 -113.71 80.43 -45.91
C SER A 22 -114.69 80.58 -47.07
N GLU A 23 -115.97 80.45 -46.69
CA GLU A 23 -117.21 80.84 -47.37
C GLU A 23 -117.79 79.97 -48.51
N ASP A 24 -119.08 79.70 -48.28
CA ASP A 24 -120.14 79.09 -49.07
C ASP A 24 -120.14 79.34 -50.60
N ILE A 25 -120.60 78.33 -51.34
CA ILE A 25 -121.40 78.56 -52.55
C ILE A 25 -122.69 77.72 -52.46
N SER A 26 -123.81 78.40 -52.26
CA SER A 26 -125.14 77.95 -52.67
C SER A 26 -125.56 78.71 -53.94
N LEU A 27 -126.44 78.10 -54.74
CA LEU A 27 -127.28 78.62 -55.85
C LEU A 27 -127.58 77.38 -56.73
N GLU A 28 -128.80 76.85 -56.82
CA GLU A 28 -130.03 77.42 -57.38
C GLU A 28 -129.94 77.85 -58.85
N THR A 29 -130.71 77.15 -59.69
CA THR A 29 -131.21 77.62 -61.00
C THR A 29 -132.47 76.79 -61.32
N THR A 30 -133.60 77.10 -60.68
CA THR A 30 -134.76 77.81 -61.28
C THR A 30 -135.36 77.12 -62.54
N VAL A 31 -136.65 76.69 -62.59
CA VAL A 31 -137.94 77.43 -62.44
C VAL A 31 -138.17 78.37 -63.66
N PRO A 32 -139.40 78.62 -64.24
CA PRO A 32 -140.78 78.44 -63.73
C PRO A 32 -141.90 77.92 -64.70
N THR A 33 -143.14 77.76 -64.16
CA THR A 33 -144.49 78.03 -64.79
C THR A 33 -144.96 77.26 -66.04
N THR A 34 -146.25 77.21 -66.44
CA THR A 34 -147.55 77.86 -66.01
C THR A 34 -148.67 76.79 -66.13
N GLU A 35 -149.78 76.80 -65.36
CA GLU A 35 -151.06 77.53 -65.59
C GLU A 35 -151.67 77.30 -67.01
N ASP A 36 -152.98 77.04 -67.23
CA ASP A 36 -154.11 76.99 -66.29
C ASP A 36 -155.36 76.22 -66.83
N VAL A 37 -156.40 76.07 -65.97
CA VAL A 37 -157.87 75.97 -66.23
C VAL A 37 -158.41 75.45 -67.58
N SER A 38 -159.28 74.42 -67.55
CA SER A 38 -160.72 74.47 -67.97
C SER A 38 -161.38 73.08 -68.10
N SER A 39 -162.72 73.03 -68.11
CA SER A 39 -163.53 71.83 -68.38
C SER A 39 -164.51 72.02 -69.56
N SER A 40 -165.28 70.97 -69.86
CA SER A 40 -166.67 71.02 -70.36
C SER A 40 -166.99 71.28 -71.84
N ASP A 41 -167.53 70.21 -72.45
CA ASP A 41 -168.91 70.11 -72.96
C ASP A 41 -169.34 70.53 -74.38
N GLU A 42 -169.81 69.51 -75.11
CA GLU A 42 -171.17 69.38 -75.69
C GLU A 42 -171.57 69.87 -77.10
N GLN A 43 -172.53 69.10 -77.66
CA GLN A 43 -173.56 69.50 -78.64
C GLN A 43 -173.12 69.78 -80.11
N LYS A 44 -173.98 69.59 -81.15
CA LYS A 44 -175.43 69.26 -81.18
C LYS A 44 -175.82 68.46 -82.46
N ARG A 45 -176.88 67.63 -82.31
CA ARG A 45 -177.81 67.05 -83.32
C ARG A 45 -177.58 67.24 -84.84
N GLY A 46 -177.63 66.13 -85.59
CA GLY A 46 -177.94 66.08 -87.05
C GLY A 46 -178.32 64.64 -87.49
N PRO A 47 -179.37 64.40 -88.33
CA PRO A 47 -179.99 63.06 -88.39
C PRO A 47 -179.79 62.22 -89.69
N GLN A 48 -179.91 60.89 -89.47
CA GLN A 48 -180.45 59.82 -90.35
C GLN A 48 -179.60 59.12 -91.44
N LYS A 49 -179.54 57.78 -91.24
CA LYS A 49 -179.32 56.66 -92.19
C LYS A 49 -177.88 56.38 -92.63
N VAL A 50 -177.55 55.08 -92.73
CA VAL A 50 -176.20 54.50 -92.82
C VAL A 50 -176.21 53.31 -93.80
N THR A 51 -175.16 53.15 -94.61
CA THR A 51 -174.86 51.94 -95.40
C THR A 51 -173.34 51.71 -95.55
N LEU A 52 -172.96 50.49 -95.95
CA LEU A 52 -171.68 49.76 -95.79
C LEU A 52 -170.32 50.49 -95.80
N GLN A 53 -170.14 51.66 -96.43
CA GLN A 53 -168.80 52.26 -96.67
C GLN A 53 -167.97 52.57 -95.41
N LEU A 54 -168.57 52.55 -94.21
CA LEU A 54 -167.81 52.65 -92.96
C LEU A 54 -166.88 51.44 -92.71
N ILE A 55 -167.24 50.23 -93.13
CA ILE A 55 -166.59 48.98 -92.68
C ILE A 55 -165.14 48.90 -93.19
N GLU A 56 -164.94 49.05 -94.49
CA GLU A 56 -163.61 49.01 -95.14
C GLU A 56 -162.69 50.16 -94.64
N LYS A 57 -163.29 51.32 -94.34
CA LYS A 57 -162.59 52.44 -93.69
C LYS A 57 -162.18 52.11 -92.24
N HIS A 58 -162.99 51.35 -91.50
CA HIS A 58 -162.63 50.90 -90.15
C HIS A 58 -161.46 49.90 -90.17
N GLU A 59 -161.41 48.98 -91.14
CA GLU A 59 -160.30 48.01 -91.25
C GLU A 59 -158.95 48.67 -91.55
N LEU A 60 -158.89 49.60 -92.51
CA LEU A 60 -157.65 50.35 -92.80
C LEU A 60 -157.24 51.24 -91.62
N MET A 61 -158.20 51.87 -90.93
CA MET A 61 -157.93 52.60 -89.69
C MET A 61 -157.37 51.69 -88.59
N HIS A 62 -157.88 50.46 -88.46
CA HIS A 62 -157.40 49.49 -87.48
C HIS A 62 -155.96 49.04 -87.78
N ASN A 63 -155.62 48.74 -89.02
CA ASN A 63 -154.25 48.37 -89.40
C ASN A 63 -153.23 49.52 -89.17
N VAL A 64 -153.63 50.77 -89.41
CA VAL A 64 -152.78 51.94 -89.09
C VAL A 64 -152.69 52.17 -87.58
N GLN A 65 -153.72 51.84 -86.79
CA GLN A 65 -153.66 51.84 -85.33
C GLN A 65 -152.70 50.76 -84.81
N LEU A 66 -152.75 49.53 -85.35
CA LEU A 66 -151.85 48.44 -84.99
C LEU A 66 -150.37 48.81 -85.25
N LEU A 67 -150.05 49.34 -86.43
CA LEU A 67 -148.67 49.77 -86.72
C LEU A 67 -148.19 50.94 -85.85
N LYS A 68 -149.10 51.84 -85.43
CA LYS A 68 -148.77 52.88 -84.45
C LYS A 68 -148.54 52.30 -83.05
N ILE A 69 -149.29 51.27 -82.66
CA ILE A 69 -149.10 50.54 -81.41
C ILE A 69 -147.74 49.83 -81.42
N ASP A 70 -147.41 49.05 -82.46
CA ASP A 70 -146.11 48.38 -82.62
C ASP A 70 -144.93 49.36 -82.56
N LEU A 71 -145.03 50.50 -83.23
CA LEU A 71 -143.97 51.53 -83.23
C LEU A 71 -143.86 52.21 -81.86
N SER A 72 -144.98 52.48 -81.18
CA SER A 72 -144.96 52.99 -79.80
C SER A 72 -144.40 51.97 -78.80
N GLN A 73 -144.67 50.68 -78.97
CA GLN A 73 -144.09 49.60 -78.16
C GLN A 73 -142.58 49.49 -78.39
N LYS A 74 -142.10 49.59 -79.64
CA LYS A 74 -140.66 49.57 -79.91
C LYS A 74 -139.92 50.81 -79.40
N ASN A 75 -140.54 51.98 -79.47
CA ASN A 75 -140.00 53.18 -78.82
C ASN A 75 -139.95 53.01 -77.30
N LEU A 76 -141.03 52.50 -76.67
CA LEU A 76 -141.07 52.21 -75.24
C LEU A 76 -139.97 51.22 -74.81
N ILE A 77 -139.71 50.17 -75.61
CA ILE A 77 -138.60 49.23 -75.38
C ILE A 77 -137.24 49.94 -75.48
N ILE A 78 -137.04 50.78 -76.50
CA ILE A 78 -135.79 51.54 -76.69
C ILE A 78 -135.57 52.52 -75.53
N ASP A 79 -136.61 53.23 -75.09
CA ASP A 79 -136.50 54.21 -74.02
C ASP A 79 -136.39 53.56 -72.63
N ASN A 80 -137.00 52.38 -72.41
CA ASN A 80 -136.71 51.53 -71.26
C ASN A 80 -135.24 51.08 -71.27
N MET A 81 -134.71 50.58 -72.39
CA MET A 81 -133.29 50.19 -72.49
C MET A 81 -132.33 51.37 -72.26
N LYS A 82 -132.69 52.58 -72.71
CA LYS A 82 -131.93 53.80 -72.37
C LYS A 82 -131.99 54.10 -70.88
N ALA A 83 -133.16 54.02 -70.25
CA ALA A 83 -133.32 54.25 -68.81
C ALA A 83 -132.54 53.22 -67.98
N GLU A 84 -132.60 51.94 -68.36
CA GLU A 84 -131.78 50.86 -67.79
C GLU A 84 -130.29 51.15 -67.94
N HIS A 85 -129.82 51.58 -69.13
CA HIS A 85 -128.42 51.92 -69.35
C HIS A 85 -127.97 53.19 -68.63
N MET A 86 -128.79 54.23 -68.55
CA MET A 86 -128.50 55.45 -67.77
C MET A 86 -128.41 55.13 -66.28
N SER A 87 -129.39 54.41 -65.74
CA SER A 87 -129.35 53.92 -64.36
C SER A 87 -128.13 53.01 -64.11
N LYS A 88 -127.70 52.21 -65.10
CA LYS A 88 -126.46 51.41 -65.01
C LYS A 88 -125.20 52.27 -65.00
N VAL A 89 -125.17 53.39 -65.72
CA VAL A 89 -124.06 54.36 -65.71
C VAL A 89 -124.01 55.09 -64.36
N GLU A 90 -125.14 55.63 -63.89
CA GLU A 90 -125.27 56.26 -62.57
C GLU A 90 -124.82 55.29 -61.45
N GLU A 91 -125.28 54.04 -61.49
CA GLU A 91 -124.84 52.96 -60.59
C GLU A 91 -123.33 52.68 -60.64
N LEU A 92 -122.66 52.92 -61.76
CA LEU A 92 -121.22 52.67 -61.94
C LEU A 92 -120.39 53.90 -61.57
N GLU A 93 -120.91 55.10 -61.80
CA GLU A 93 -120.31 56.36 -61.37
C GLU A 93 -120.39 56.51 -59.84
N GLU A 94 -121.51 56.16 -59.21
CA GLU A 94 -121.64 56.08 -57.75
C GLU A 94 -120.61 55.10 -57.16
N LYS A 95 -120.53 53.87 -57.70
CA LYS A 95 -119.55 52.86 -57.25
C LYS A 95 -118.10 53.28 -57.52
N LEU A 96 -117.83 54.04 -58.57
CA LEU A 96 -116.51 54.61 -58.85
C LEU A 96 -116.15 55.71 -57.83
N ASN A 97 -117.10 56.58 -57.50
CA ASN A 97 -116.93 57.64 -56.51
C ASN A 97 -116.72 57.05 -55.11
N ASP A 98 -117.48 56.02 -54.73
CA ASP A 98 -117.27 55.23 -53.51
C ASP A 98 -115.88 54.61 -53.47
N ALA A 99 -115.44 53.95 -54.55
CA ALA A 99 -114.11 53.36 -54.63
C ALA A 99 -112.99 54.40 -54.54
N LEU A 100 -113.18 55.59 -55.12
CA LEU A 100 -112.25 56.72 -55.01
C LEU A 100 -112.23 57.31 -53.59
N HIS A 101 -113.38 57.43 -52.93
CA HIS A 101 -113.46 57.92 -51.55
C HIS A 101 -112.84 56.92 -50.56
N GLN A 102 -113.14 55.62 -50.71
CA GLN A 102 -112.49 54.55 -49.95
C GLN A 102 -110.96 54.55 -50.16
N LYS A 103 -110.48 54.72 -51.40
CA LYS A 103 -109.05 54.87 -51.71
C LYS A 103 -108.44 56.09 -51.00
N GLN A 104 -109.11 57.24 -50.99
CA GLN A 104 -108.65 58.45 -50.28
C GLN A 104 -108.58 58.21 -48.76
N ILE A 105 -109.62 57.63 -48.15
CA ILE A 105 -109.63 57.27 -46.73
C ILE A 105 -108.48 56.31 -46.39
N LEU A 106 -108.25 55.29 -47.21
CA LEU A 106 -107.16 54.33 -46.99
C LEU A 106 -105.78 54.98 -47.16
N SER A 107 -105.61 55.89 -48.13
CA SER A 107 -104.37 56.67 -48.28
C SER A 107 -104.11 57.54 -47.05
N LEU A 108 -105.11 58.28 -46.56
CA LEU A 108 -104.99 59.13 -45.37
C LEU A 108 -104.75 58.32 -44.09
N ARG A 109 -105.35 57.13 -43.96
CA ARG A 109 -105.05 56.18 -42.88
C ARG A 109 -103.61 55.66 -42.95
N LEU A 110 -103.10 55.35 -44.14
CA LEU A 110 -101.71 54.92 -44.31
C LEU A 110 -100.73 56.05 -44.01
N ASP A 111 -100.97 57.26 -44.52
CA ASP A 111 -100.13 58.43 -44.28
C ASP A 111 -100.11 58.85 -42.80
N THR A 112 -101.24 58.74 -42.10
CA THR A 112 -101.28 59.02 -40.64
C THR A 112 -100.58 57.93 -39.84
N GLN A 113 -100.74 56.64 -40.18
CA GLN A 113 -99.97 55.55 -39.56
C GLN A 113 -98.46 55.69 -39.80
N LEU A 114 -98.05 56.05 -41.02
CA LEU A 114 -96.63 56.29 -41.34
C LEU A 114 -96.06 57.50 -40.58
N LYS A 115 -96.82 58.59 -40.44
CA LYS A 115 -96.40 59.76 -39.63
C LYS A 115 -96.26 59.39 -38.14
N LEU A 116 -97.24 58.68 -37.58
CA LEU A 116 -97.19 58.22 -36.19
C LEU A 116 -95.99 57.29 -35.94
N ALA A 117 -95.75 56.30 -36.82
CA ALA A 117 -94.60 55.41 -36.72
C ALA A 117 -93.25 56.15 -36.88
N GLN A 118 -93.18 57.16 -37.75
CA GLN A 118 -91.97 58.01 -37.85
C GLN A 118 -91.75 58.86 -36.60
N GLU A 119 -92.80 59.42 -36.00
CA GLU A 119 -92.70 60.18 -34.76
C GLU A 119 -92.33 59.30 -33.56
N GLU A 120 -92.91 58.10 -33.46
CA GLU A 120 -92.60 57.14 -32.41
C GLU A 120 -91.14 56.65 -32.52
N ASN A 121 -90.68 56.32 -33.72
CA ASN A 121 -89.28 55.96 -33.96
C ASN A 121 -88.34 57.15 -33.64
N ARG A 122 -88.72 58.39 -33.95
CA ARG A 122 -87.98 59.60 -33.52
C ARG A 122 -87.95 59.76 -31.99
N LYS A 123 -89.05 59.48 -31.28
CA LYS A 123 -89.14 59.51 -29.81
C LYS A 123 -88.26 58.43 -29.19
N GLN A 124 -88.30 57.19 -29.68
CA GLN A 124 -87.43 56.08 -29.26
C GLN A 124 -85.95 56.41 -29.52
N GLN A 125 -85.60 56.94 -30.69
CA GLN A 125 -84.23 57.39 -30.99
C GLN A 125 -83.76 58.54 -30.10
N ALA A 126 -84.65 59.44 -29.66
CA ALA A 126 -84.32 60.50 -28.71
C ALA A 126 -84.07 59.92 -27.31
N LEU A 127 -84.93 59.02 -26.85
CA LEU A 127 -84.78 58.30 -25.59
C LEU A 127 -83.45 57.54 -25.54
N HIS A 128 -83.16 56.70 -26.54
CA HIS A 128 -81.90 55.95 -26.60
C HIS A 128 -80.65 56.83 -26.72
N LYS A 129 -80.76 58.04 -27.29
CA LYS A 129 -79.66 59.03 -27.25
C LYS A 129 -79.47 59.59 -25.85
N GLN A 130 -80.56 59.90 -25.14
CA GLN A 130 -80.52 60.39 -23.76
C GLN A 130 -79.97 59.31 -22.80
N GLU A 131 -80.50 58.09 -22.85
CA GLU A 131 -80.01 56.92 -22.09
C GLU A 131 -78.51 56.70 -22.33
N LYS A 132 -78.07 56.71 -23.60
CA LYS A 132 -76.67 56.53 -23.97
C LYS A 132 -75.76 57.68 -23.49
N VAL A 133 -76.29 58.90 -23.35
CA VAL A 133 -75.56 60.01 -22.71
C VAL A 133 -75.47 59.80 -21.21
N SER A 134 -76.58 59.48 -20.53
CA SER A 134 -76.60 59.20 -19.08
C SER A 134 -75.66 58.06 -18.68
N ILE A 135 -75.68 56.94 -19.43
CA ILE A 135 -74.79 55.79 -19.23
C ILE A 135 -73.33 56.21 -19.44
N ARG A 136 -73.02 57.05 -20.44
CA ARG A 136 -71.66 57.56 -20.67
C ARG A 136 -71.17 58.48 -19.56
N SER A 137 -72.01 59.37 -19.04
CA SER A 137 -71.63 60.21 -17.88
C SER A 137 -71.39 59.37 -16.63
N TYR A 138 -72.21 58.33 -16.40
CA TYR A 138 -72.03 57.44 -15.26
C TYR A 138 -70.79 56.55 -15.40
N GLN A 139 -70.54 56.00 -16.59
CA GLN A 139 -69.30 55.30 -16.91
C GLN A 139 -68.08 56.19 -16.68
N HIS A 140 -68.11 57.45 -17.14
CA HIS A 140 -67.00 58.38 -16.98
C HIS A 140 -66.72 58.69 -15.49
N GLN A 141 -67.77 58.90 -14.68
CA GLN A 141 -67.64 59.08 -13.22
C GLN A 141 -67.03 57.84 -12.55
N LEU A 142 -67.39 56.63 -12.97
CA LEU A 142 -66.79 55.39 -12.46
C LEU A 142 -65.33 55.23 -12.90
N GLU A 143 -64.99 55.61 -14.13
CA GLU A 143 -63.60 55.61 -14.64
C GLU A 143 -62.72 56.61 -13.88
N GLU A 144 -63.23 57.83 -13.59
CA GLU A 144 -62.55 58.82 -12.78
C GLU A 144 -62.38 58.36 -11.32
N ALA A 145 -63.41 57.80 -10.70
CA ALA A 145 -63.33 57.27 -9.34
C ALA A 145 -62.35 56.09 -9.23
N ASN A 146 -62.38 55.16 -10.19
CA ASN A 146 -61.46 54.02 -10.24
C ASN A 146 -60.01 54.47 -10.48
N ARG A 147 -59.81 55.52 -11.29
CA ARG A 147 -58.49 56.16 -11.45
C ARG A 147 -58.00 56.79 -10.14
N GLN A 148 -58.83 57.56 -9.44
CA GLN A 148 -58.47 58.14 -8.14
C GLN A 148 -58.16 57.07 -7.08
N LEU A 149 -58.86 55.93 -7.08
CA LEU A 149 -58.55 54.79 -6.22
C LEU A 149 -57.23 54.13 -6.60
N SER A 150 -56.94 54.00 -7.90
CA SER A 150 -55.68 53.45 -8.41
C SER A 150 -54.48 54.36 -8.05
N ASP A 151 -54.63 55.67 -8.22
CA ASP A 151 -53.59 56.65 -7.88
C ASP A 151 -53.30 56.63 -6.36
N LYS A 152 -54.35 56.59 -5.51
CA LYS A 152 -54.21 56.42 -4.04
C LYS A 152 -53.55 55.09 -3.64
N ALA A 153 -53.85 53.99 -4.35
CA ALA A 153 -53.20 52.71 -4.11
C ALA A 153 -51.71 52.75 -4.48
N VAL A 154 -51.33 53.46 -5.55
CA VAL A 154 -49.93 53.69 -5.93
C VAL A 154 -49.21 54.61 -4.94
N GLU A 155 -49.87 55.62 -4.39
CA GLU A 155 -49.33 56.46 -3.30
C GLU A 155 -49.08 55.63 -2.03
N MET A 156 -50.02 54.77 -1.64
CA MET A 156 -49.85 53.85 -0.51
C MET A 156 -48.73 52.82 -0.75
N GLN A 157 -48.59 52.29 -1.97
CA GLN A 157 -47.45 51.43 -2.33
C GLN A 157 -46.10 52.17 -2.36
N ARG A 158 -46.10 53.51 -2.50
CA ARG A 158 -44.88 54.33 -2.39
C ARG A 158 -44.51 54.59 -0.92
N SER A 159 -45.48 54.79 -0.03
CA SER A 159 -45.19 55.00 1.40
C SER A 159 -44.59 53.77 2.09
N PHE A 160 -44.90 52.56 1.61
CA PHE A 160 -44.33 51.30 2.12
C PHE A 160 -42.94 50.92 1.57
N ARG A 161 -42.19 51.85 0.95
CA ARG A 161 -40.83 51.57 0.46
C ARG A 161 -39.75 51.70 1.53
N ASP A 162 -39.87 52.74 2.36
CA ASP A 162 -38.86 53.09 3.36
C ASP A 162 -39.37 52.68 4.76
N LEU A 163 -39.30 51.38 5.04
CA LEU A 163 -39.80 50.74 6.27
C LEU A 163 -38.70 50.42 7.31
N ASP A 164 -37.43 50.69 6.99
CA ASP A 164 -36.32 50.52 7.94
C ASP A 164 -36.43 51.58 9.06
N ILE A 165 -36.66 51.11 10.29
CA ILE A 165 -36.71 51.94 11.51
C ILE A 165 -35.56 51.58 12.46
N SER A 166 -35.13 52.55 13.26
CA SER A 166 -34.17 52.35 14.34
C SER A 166 -34.79 51.55 15.50
N GLU A 167 -33.96 50.85 16.29
CA GLU A 167 -34.38 50.10 17.47
C GLU A 167 -35.18 50.95 18.47
N ASP A 168 -34.82 52.23 18.64
CA ASP A 168 -35.50 53.12 19.59
C ASP A 168 -36.89 53.53 19.09
N LYS A 169 -37.02 53.91 17.81
CA LYS A 169 -38.33 54.11 17.16
C LYS A 169 -39.21 52.85 17.19
N TYR A 170 -38.61 51.66 17.10
CA TYR A 170 -39.34 50.40 17.30
C TYR A 170 -39.87 50.26 18.74
N LYS A 171 -39.06 50.58 19.76
CA LYS A 171 -39.50 50.58 21.18
C LYS A 171 -40.62 51.60 21.42
N GLU A 172 -40.52 52.79 20.83
CA GLU A 172 -41.54 53.85 20.91
C GLU A 172 -42.88 53.39 20.31
N LEU A 173 -42.87 52.89 19.07
CA LEU A 173 -44.08 52.42 18.39
C LEU A 173 -44.72 51.25 19.15
N ARG A 174 -43.93 50.32 19.67
CA ARG A 174 -44.41 49.16 20.43
C ARG A 174 -44.99 49.50 21.81
N ALA A 175 -44.75 50.71 22.32
CA ALA A 175 -45.36 51.21 23.54
C ALA A 175 -46.75 51.86 23.31
N ILE A 176 -47.13 52.08 22.04
CA ILE A 176 -48.42 52.65 21.64
C ILE A 176 -49.42 51.52 21.36
N SER A 177 -50.70 51.75 21.63
CA SER A 177 -51.79 50.83 21.28
C SER A 177 -52.05 50.82 19.77
N ASP A 178 -52.15 49.64 19.14
CA ASP A 178 -52.37 49.45 17.69
C ASP A 178 -53.44 50.39 17.09
N ASP A 179 -54.56 50.62 17.79
CA ASP A 179 -55.64 51.55 17.39
C ASP A 179 -55.21 53.01 17.11
N LYS A 180 -53.99 53.38 17.48
CA LYS A 180 -53.41 54.73 17.33
C LYS A 180 -52.18 54.78 16.43
N ILE A 181 -51.67 53.62 15.98
CA ILE A 181 -50.47 53.54 15.13
C ILE A 181 -50.92 53.65 13.67
N THR A 182 -50.20 54.40 12.83
CA THR A 182 -50.55 54.44 11.40
C THR A 182 -50.22 53.10 10.73
N ILE A 183 -50.96 52.74 9.67
CA ILE A 183 -50.75 51.47 8.94
C ILE A 183 -49.29 51.32 8.47
N GLN A 184 -48.63 52.43 8.09
CA GLN A 184 -47.22 52.44 7.69
C GLN A 184 -46.28 52.13 8.87
N GLU A 185 -46.52 52.72 10.05
CA GLU A 185 -45.72 52.49 11.26
C GLU A 185 -45.92 51.09 11.82
N TYR A 186 -47.14 50.55 11.78
CA TYR A 186 -47.44 49.17 12.15
C TYR A 186 -46.69 48.19 11.24
N ILE A 187 -46.76 48.40 9.91
CA ILE A 187 -46.02 47.57 8.95
C ILE A 187 -44.50 47.69 9.16
N ALA A 188 -43.97 48.88 9.44
CA ALA A 188 -42.56 49.08 9.76
C ALA A 188 -42.13 48.35 11.06
N MET A 189 -42.96 48.39 12.10
CA MET A 189 -42.74 47.65 13.36
C MET A 189 -42.66 46.13 13.10
N ARG A 190 -43.61 45.57 12.34
CA ARG A 190 -43.65 44.13 12.02
C ARG A 190 -42.54 43.71 11.05
N PHE A 191 -42.14 44.60 10.14
CA PHE A 191 -40.96 44.43 9.27
C PHE A 191 -39.66 44.39 10.09
N TYR A 192 -39.51 45.30 11.06
CA TYR A 192 -38.38 45.31 11.99
C TYR A 192 -38.30 44.02 12.82
N GLU A 193 -39.41 43.55 13.39
CA GLU A 193 -39.47 42.29 14.15
C GLU A 193 -39.03 41.07 13.32
N ALA A 194 -39.38 41.02 12.03
CA ALA A 194 -39.02 39.91 11.13
C ALA A 194 -37.59 40.00 10.59
N VAL A 195 -37.12 41.21 10.25
CA VAL A 195 -35.85 41.43 9.54
C VAL A 195 -34.65 41.52 10.49
N THR A 196 -34.83 42.07 11.70
CA THR A 196 -33.73 42.20 12.68
C THR A 196 -33.06 40.87 13.05
N PRO A 197 -33.77 39.77 13.40
CA PRO A 197 -33.12 38.49 13.70
C PRO A 197 -32.42 37.88 12.48
N LEU A 198 -32.92 38.12 11.26
CA LEU A 198 -32.26 37.68 10.03
C LEU A 198 -31.00 38.49 9.73
N ARG A 199 -30.99 39.81 10.00
CA ARG A 199 -29.77 40.64 9.93
C ARG A 199 -28.73 40.19 10.96
N ALA A 200 -29.15 39.84 12.18
CA ALA A 200 -28.26 39.29 13.20
C ALA A 200 -27.64 37.94 12.77
N GLN A 201 -28.45 36.97 12.33
CA GLN A 201 -27.95 35.69 11.82
C GLN A 201 -27.02 35.84 10.61
N LEU A 202 -27.29 36.79 9.71
CA LEU A 202 -26.39 37.09 8.60
C LEU A 202 -25.05 37.66 9.09
N ASN A 203 -25.05 38.56 10.08
CA ASN A 203 -23.84 39.09 10.68
C ASN A 203 -23.03 37.96 11.34
N ASP A 204 -23.65 37.13 12.18
CA ASP A 204 -23.01 35.98 12.84
C ASP A 204 -22.37 35.03 11.82
N LEU A 205 -23.08 34.70 10.73
CA LEU A 205 -22.58 33.87 9.64
C LEU A 205 -21.45 34.53 8.86
N THR A 206 -21.45 35.86 8.69
CA THR A 206 -20.31 36.57 8.07
C THR A 206 -19.09 36.61 8.99
N GLU A 207 -19.25 36.76 10.31
CA GLU A 207 -18.14 36.72 11.27
C GLU A 207 -17.54 35.31 11.36
N GLN A 208 -18.38 34.27 11.39
CA GLN A 208 -17.94 32.87 11.29
C GLN A 208 -17.20 32.63 9.97
N LYS A 209 -17.73 33.10 8.83
CA LYS A 209 -17.05 32.99 7.53
C LYS A 209 -15.66 33.65 7.55
N VAL A 210 -15.52 34.85 8.13
CA VAL A 210 -14.24 35.55 8.24
C VAL A 210 -13.25 34.72 9.06
N LYS A 211 -13.64 34.24 10.24
CA LYS A 211 -12.79 33.37 11.09
C LYS A 211 -12.34 32.11 10.35
N MET A 212 -13.26 31.40 9.69
CA MET A 212 -12.90 30.21 8.90
C MET A 212 -11.97 30.54 7.73
N THR A 213 -12.06 31.73 7.11
CA THR A 213 -11.09 32.14 6.08
C THR A 213 -9.73 32.52 6.65
N GLU A 214 -9.67 33.16 7.82
CA GLU A 214 -8.42 33.47 8.52
C GLU A 214 -7.70 32.19 8.97
N GLU A 215 -8.43 31.22 9.55
CA GLU A 215 -7.92 29.90 9.87
C GLU A 215 -7.38 29.17 8.63
N LEU A 216 -8.12 29.17 7.51
CA LEU A 216 -7.67 28.58 6.26
C LEU A 216 -6.40 29.23 5.71
N ASP A 217 -6.27 30.55 5.80
CA ASP A 217 -5.07 31.27 5.35
C ASP A 217 -3.87 31.10 6.30
N ILE A 218 -4.10 30.95 7.61
CA ILE A 218 -3.08 30.51 8.58
C ILE A 218 -2.62 29.08 8.23
N HIS A 219 -3.54 28.14 7.98
CA HIS A 219 -3.18 26.77 7.58
C HIS A 219 -2.45 26.72 6.23
N ARG A 220 -2.86 27.53 5.25
CA ARG A 220 -2.14 27.69 3.96
C ARG A 220 -0.76 28.26 4.15
N LYS A 221 -0.57 29.24 5.05
CA LYS A 221 0.75 29.78 5.38
C LYS A 221 1.61 28.72 6.04
N ASN A 222 1.14 28.09 7.13
CA ASN A 222 1.87 27.04 7.84
C ASN A 222 2.29 25.89 6.90
N MET A 223 1.45 25.52 5.91
CA MET A 223 1.80 24.55 4.88
C MET A 223 2.94 25.03 3.96
N LYS A 224 2.94 26.31 3.55
CA LYS A 224 4.06 26.90 2.77
C LYS A 224 5.34 26.96 3.60
N ASP A 225 5.29 27.54 4.79
CA ASP A 225 6.41 27.69 5.71
C ASP A 225 7.06 26.29 5.99
N MET A 226 6.24 25.23 6.12
CA MET A 226 6.71 23.85 6.27
C MET A 226 7.29 23.22 4.98
N MET A 227 6.72 23.51 3.81
CA MET A 227 7.29 23.06 2.52
C MET A 227 8.62 23.75 2.21
N GLU A 228 8.72 25.05 2.49
CA GLU A 228 9.96 25.84 2.31
C GLU A 228 11.06 25.30 3.24
N SER A 229 10.75 25.07 4.52
CA SER A 229 11.67 24.42 5.47
C SER A 229 12.09 23.01 5.03
N TYR A 230 11.17 22.20 4.49
CA TYR A 230 11.50 20.88 3.92
C TYR A 230 12.40 20.98 2.68
N GLU A 231 12.20 21.97 1.80
CA GLU A 231 13.10 22.22 0.68
C GLU A 231 14.48 22.71 1.13
N GLU A 232 14.56 23.56 2.15
CA GLU A 232 15.83 24.00 2.73
C GLU A 232 16.62 22.84 3.34
N GLU A 233 15.99 21.98 4.15
CA GLU A 233 16.60 20.75 4.67
C GLU A 233 17.03 19.80 3.55
N ARG A 234 16.21 19.64 2.50
CA ARG A 234 16.56 18.84 1.33
C ARG A 234 17.78 19.39 0.58
N ARG A 235 17.88 20.72 0.42
CA ARG A 235 19.04 21.39 -0.19
C ARG A 235 20.28 21.23 0.69
N ALA A 236 20.19 21.57 1.98
CA ALA A 236 21.27 21.42 2.95
C ALA A 236 21.80 19.99 3.04
N ARG A 237 20.90 18.99 3.05
CA ARG A 237 21.28 17.57 2.98
C ARG A 237 22.04 17.25 1.70
N SER A 238 21.59 17.71 0.52
CA SER A 238 22.30 17.47 -0.73
C SER A 238 23.69 18.14 -0.77
N GLU A 239 23.83 19.33 -0.18
CA GLU A 239 25.12 20.01 -0.02
C GLU A 239 26.06 19.27 0.94
N LEU A 240 25.52 18.72 2.04
CA LEU A 240 26.25 17.88 2.99
C LEU A 240 26.68 16.55 2.36
N GLU A 241 25.83 15.91 1.56
CA GLU A 241 26.18 14.69 0.80
C GLU A 241 27.30 14.99 -0.22
N LEU A 242 27.20 16.08 -0.99
CA LEU A 242 28.26 16.56 -1.90
C LEU A 242 29.54 17.00 -1.16
N ARG A 243 29.44 17.51 0.07
CA ARG A 243 30.59 17.85 0.91
C ARG A 243 31.26 16.60 1.48
N SER A 244 30.48 15.60 1.88
CA SER A 244 30.97 14.30 2.35
C SER A 244 31.72 13.56 1.24
N GLN A 245 31.18 13.55 0.01
CA GLN A 245 31.86 12.98 -1.16
C GLN A 245 33.19 13.68 -1.45
N ARG A 246 33.22 15.03 -1.49
CA ARG A 246 34.46 15.81 -1.67
C ARG A 246 35.48 15.53 -0.57
N LEU A 247 35.08 15.57 0.70
CA LEU A 247 35.96 15.27 1.83
C LEU A 247 36.47 13.83 1.80
N THR A 248 35.70 12.87 1.26
CA THR A 248 36.13 11.47 1.09
C THR A 248 37.23 11.34 0.03
N ILE A 249 37.11 12.08 -1.08
CA ILE A 249 38.14 12.16 -2.12
C ILE A 249 39.40 12.85 -1.57
N GLU A 250 39.25 14.01 -0.92
CA GLU A 250 40.37 14.71 -0.25
C GLU A 250 41.05 13.82 0.80
N LEU A 251 40.31 12.95 1.52
CA LEU A 251 40.88 11.97 2.45
C LEU A 251 41.61 10.80 1.75
N ALA A 252 41.28 10.48 0.50
CA ALA A 252 42.01 9.51 -0.29
C ALA A 252 43.32 10.13 -0.83
N ASP A 253 43.21 11.31 -1.47
CA ASP A 253 44.35 12.04 -2.03
C ASP A 253 45.38 12.38 -0.95
N THR A 254 44.95 12.87 0.22
CA THR A 254 45.87 13.16 1.33
C THR A 254 46.48 11.91 1.95
N LYS A 255 45.78 10.77 2.00
CA LYS A 255 46.38 9.48 2.40
C LYS A 255 47.45 9.03 1.41
N GLN A 256 47.21 9.20 0.11
CA GLN A 256 48.18 8.85 -0.93
C GLN A 256 49.43 9.75 -0.82
N HIS A 257 49.27 11.08 -0.76
CA HIS A 257 50.40 12.00 -0.55
C HIS A 257 51.17 11.77 0.77
N ILE A 258 50.53 11.19 1.80
CA ILE A 258 51.19 10.77 3.05
C ILE A 258 51.99 9.46 2.86
N GLN A 259 51.49 8.52 2.04
CA GLN A 259 52.21 7.30 1.67
C GLN A 259 53.42 7.60 0.76
N ASP A 260 53.26 8.53 -0.18
CA ASP A 260 54.33 9.03 -1.05
C ASP A 260 55.39 9.88 -0.28
N GLY A 261 55.05 10.32 0.93
CA GLY A 261 55.97 10.97 1.89
C GLY A 261 56.12 12.49 1.76
N ASP A 262 55.74 13.09 0.64
CA ASP A 262 55.95 14.52 0.37
C ASP A 262 54.92 15.47 1.03
N TYR A 263 53.78 14.95 1.53
CA TYR A 263 52.69 15.76 2.13
C TYR A 263 53.13 16.84 3.14
N ARG A 264 54.18 16.58 3.94
CA ARG A 264 54.71 17.57 4.91
C ARG A 264 55.39 18.77 4.26
N LYS A 265 55.97 18.63 3.07
CA LYS A 265 56.63 19.74 2.35
C LYS A 265 55.57 20.58 1.63
N ASP A 266 54.70 19.93 0.87
CA ASP A 266 53.79 20.61 -0.05
C ASP A 266 52.60 21.30 0.65
N ASN A 267 52.21 20.80 1.83
CA ASN A 267 51.12 21.42 2.60
C ASN A 267 51.58 22.64 3.43
N TYR A 268 52.87 22.78 3.76
CA TYR A 268 53.35 23.92 4.57
C TYR A 268 53.08 25.30 3.94
N PRO A 269 53.31 25.53 2.62
CA PRO A 269 52.93 26.77 1.94
C PRO A 269 51.42 27.02 1.87
N ARG A 270 50.58 25.98 2.01
CA ARG A 270 49.12 26.10 2.07
C ARG A 270 48.68 26.54 3.48
N ILE A 271 49.07 25.79 4.50
CA ILE A 271 48.77 26.09 5.92
C ILE A 271 49.23 27.51 6.30
N LYS A 272 50.39 27.95 5.81
CA LYS A 272 50.85 29.34 6.02
C LYS A 272 49.88 30.38 5.42
N ARG A 273 49.41 30.17 4.19
CA ARG A 273 48.45 31.09 3.53
C ARG A 273 47.09 31.10 4.22
N GLU A 274 46.61 29.94 4.67
CA GLU A 274 45.35 29.83 5.43
C GLU A 274 45.45 30.59 6.76
N ARG A 275 46.55 30.41 7.52
CA ARG A 275 46.86 31.22 8.71
C ARG A 275 46.88 32.72 8.41
N ASP A 276 47.64 33.12 7.39
CA ASP A 276 47.82 34.54 7.03
C ASP A 276 46.49 35.19 6.59
N GLY A 277 45.57 34.40 6.00
CA GLY A 277 44.18 34.78 5.70
C GLY A 277 43.32 34.97 6.95
N PHE A 278 43.24 33.97 7.84
CA PHE A 278 42.49 34.10 9.10
C PHE A 278 43.01 35.26 9.98
N GLU A 279 44.32 35.51 9.95
CA GLU A 279 44.93 36.67 10.59
C GLU A 279 44.50 38.01 9.99
N ALA A 280 44.09 38.08 8.72
CA ALA A 280 43.55 39.27 8.09
C ALA A 280 42.05 39.42 8.39
N GLU A 281 41.27 38.35 8.25
CA GLU A 281 39.83 38.32 8.57
C GLU A 281 39.57 38.73 10.03
N LEU A 282 40.36 38.22 10.98
CA LEU A 282 40.24 38.56 12.41
C LEU A 282 40.55 40.06 12.68
N LYS A 283 41.46 40.67 11.90
CA LYS A 283 41.78 42.11 11.98
C LYS A 283 40.65 42.95 11.37
N GLU A 284 39.97 42.48 10.33
CA GLU A 284 38.81 43.17 9.76
C GLU A 284 37.57 43.05 10.66
N LEU A 285 37.28 41.85 11.19
CA LEU A 285 36.12 41.60 12.03
C LEU A 285 36.16 42.46 13.31
N LYS A 286 37.35 42.68 13.89
CA LYS A 286 37.56 43.63 15.00
C LYS A 286 37.19 45.07 14.62
N ARG A 287 37.64 45.59 13.48
CA ARG A 287 37.27 46.93 13.00
C ARG A 287 35.75 47.08 12.78
N ARG A 288 35.10 46.03 12.24
CA ARG A 288 33.64 46.01 12.06
C ARG A 288 32.91 46.04 13.42
N PHE A 289 33.41 45.30 14.41
CA PHE A 289 32.88 45.32 15.78
C PHE A 289 33.07 46.68 16.46
N GLU A 290 34.27 47.26 16.40
CA GLU A 290 34.59 48.60 16.93
C GLU A 290 33.68 49.69 16.33
N ALA A 291 33.39 49.62 15.02
CA ALA A 291 32.45 50.53 14.36
C ALA A 291 30.99 50.31 14.82
N LEU A 292 30.57 49.06 15.04
CA LEU A 292 29.22 48.74 15.51
C LEU A 292 29.00 49.25 16.95
N ASP A 293 29.96 49.01 17.85
CA ASP A 293 29.91 49.51 19.24
C ASP A 293 29.75 51.04 19.28
N LEU A 294 30.49 51.77 18.44
CA LEU A 294 30.35 53.22 18.32
C LEU A 294 28.90 53.62 17.95
N THR A 295 28.30 52.99 16.93
CA THR A 295 26.91 53.27 16.53
C THR A 295 25.88 52.86 17.60
N HIS A 296 26.14 51.80 18.37
CA HIS A 296 25.29 51.45 19.50
C HIS A 296 25.33 52.55 20.57
N THR A 297 26.49 53.14 20.86
CA THR A 297 26.59 54.25 21.82
C THR A 297 25.98 55.58 21.35
N THR A 298 25.69 55.79 20.07
CA THR A 298 24.93 56.96 19.63
C THR A 298 23.43 56.74 19.81
N VAL A 299 22.91 55.59 19.35
CA VAL A 299 21.48 55.23 19.45
C VAL A 299 21.01 55.15 20.91
N THR A 300 21.83 54.69 21.85
CA THR A 300 21.46 54.71 23.29
C THR A 300 21.29 56.12 23.83
N ARG A 301 22.12 57.09 23.42
CA ARG A 301 22.01 58.50 23.83
C ARG A 301 20.75 59.15 23.26
N GLU A 302 20.41 58.87 22.01
CA GLU A 302 19.19 59.36 21.33
C GLU A 302 17.92 58.84 22.02
N ARG A 303 17.91 57.55 22.41
CA ARG A 303 16.85 56.98 23.25
C ARG A 303 16.73 57.69 24.60
N GLU A 304 17.84 58.04 25.24
CA GLU A 304 17.84 58.75 26.51
C GLU A 304 17.36 60.21 26.40
N THR A 305 17.56 60.90 25.28
CA THR A 305 16.99 62.25 25.07
C THR A 305 15.49 62.18 24.84
N LEU A 306 15.01 61.30 23.96
CA LEU A 306 13.59 61.10 23.71
C LEU A 306 12.82 60.69 24.98
N SER A 307 13.42 59.85 25.84
CA SER A 307 12.84 59.47 27.13
C SER A 307 12.62 60.66 28.09
N LYS A 308 13.48 61.69 28.02
CA LYS A 308 13.35 62.92 28.81
C LYS A 308 12.25 63.82 28.25
N GLU A 309 12.17 63.96 26.93
CA GLU A 309 11.12 64.73 26.26
C GLU A 309 9.71 64.19 26.57
N VAL A 310 9.52 62.87 26.49
CA VAL A 310 8.25 62.22 26.85
C VAL A 310 7.83 62.54 28.29
N ALA A 311 8.76 62.56 29.24
CA ALA A 311 8.47 62.93 30.64
C ALA A 311 8.01 64.39 30.78
N THR A 312 8.58 65.33 30.01
CA THR A 312 8.13 66.74 30.03
C THR A 312 6.73 66.90 29.44
N LEU A 313 6.41 66.18 28.36
CA LEU A 313 5.08 66.20 27.75
C LEU A 313 4.02 65.63 28.70
N GLN A 314 4.32 64.53 29.40
CA GLN A 314 3.42 63.97 30.42
C GLN A 314 3.10 65.00 31.52
N GLN A 315 4.08 65.75 32.01
CA GLN A 315 3.85 66.81 33.00
C GLN A 315 2.90 67.90 32.45
N SER A 316 3.08 68.34 31.20
CA SER A 316 2.20 69.34 30.58
C SER A 316 0.73 68.90 30.51
N VAL A 317 0.47 67.61 30.23
CA VAL A 317 -0.90 67.05 30.17
C VAL A 317 -1.56 67.08 31.55
N THR A 318 -0.81 66.79 32.64
CA THR A 318 -1.37 66.81 34.01
C THR A 318 -1.72 68.22 34.52
N LEU A 319 -1.17 69.27 33.91
CA LEU A 319 -1.57 70.66 34.19
C LEU A 319 -2.89 70.99 33.48
N LEU A 320 -2.98 70.74 32.17
CA LEU A 320 -4.18 71.01 31.36
C LEU A 320 -5.43 70.25 31.85
N GLN A 321 -5.25 69.07 32.46
CA GLN A 321 -6.34 68.33 33.11
C GLN A 321 -6.96 69.10 34.28
N LYS A 322 -6.15 69.79 35.10
CA LYS A 322 -6.64 70.59 36.24
C LYS A 322 -7.36 71.86 35.79
N ASP A 323 -6.90 72.50 34.73
CA ASP A 323 -7.56 73.66 34.15
C ASP A 323 -8.96 73.29 33.61
N LYS A 324 -9.09 72.12 32.97
CA LYS A 324 -10.38 71.56 32.55
C LYS A 324 -11.33 71.33 33.74
N GLU A 325 -10.84 70.75 34.83
CA GLU A 325 -11.63 70.54 36.06
C GLU A 325 -12.09 71.85 36.70
N TYR A 326 -11.27 72.90 36.66
CA TYR A 326 -11.60 74.23 37.17
C TYR A 326 -12.73 74.88 36.36
N LEU A 327 -12.60 74.90 35.03
CA LEU A 327 -13.60 75.47 34.12
C LEU A 327 -14.95 74.72 34.18
N HIS A 328 -14.91 73.39 34.36
CA HIS A 328 -16.14 72.59 34.49
C HIS A 328 -16.97 73.00 35.72
N LYS A 329 -16.33 73.27 36.87
CA LYS A 329 -16.99 73.70 38.10
C LYS A 329 -17.69 75.05 37.94
N GLN A 330 -17.04 76.04 37.32
CA GLN A 330 -17.66 77.34 37.03
C GLN A 330 -18.92 77.22 36.16
N ASN A 331 -18.92 76.31 35.19
CA ASN A 331 -20.05 76.11 34.27
C ASN A 331 -21.28 75.51 34.99
N MET A 332 -21.05 74.60 35.94
CA MET A 332 -22.13 74.09 36.81
C MET A 332 -22.73 75.19 37.70
N GLU A 333 -21.90 76.05 38.30
CA GLU A 333 -22.38 77.18 39.12
C GLU A 333 -23.23 78.18 38.34
N LEU A 334 -22.91 78.44 37.07
CA LEU A 334 -23.71 79.30 36.19
C LEU A 334 -25.04 78.63 35.80
N SER A 335 -25.00 77.33 35.47
CA SER A 335 -26.19 76.57 35.07
C SER A 335 -27.29 76.58 36.14
N VAL A 336 -26.90 76.43 37.42
CA VAL A 336 -27.83 76.49 38.57
C VAL A 336 -28.48 77.88 38.72
N ARG A 337 -27.81 78.97 38.33
CA ARG A 337 -28.38 80.33 38.41
C ARG A 337 -29.44 80.58 37.34
N CYS A 338 -29.27 80.03 36.13
CA CYS A 338 -30.26 80.18 35.05
C CYS A 338 -31.62 79.58 35.45
N SER A 339 -31.60 78.33 35.93
CA SER A 339 -32.79 77.60 36.38
C SER A 339 -33.60 78.37 37.44
N HIS A 340 -32.94 79.13 38.34
CA HIS A 340 -33.63 79.87 39.40
C HIS A 340 -34.42 81.09 38.91
N GLU A 341 -34.00 81.74 37.81
CA GLU A 341 -34.75 82.86 37.21
C GLU A 341 -35.84 82.35 36.24
N GLU A 342 -35.68 81.16 35.66
CA GLU A 342 -36.73 80.48 34.88
C GLU A 342 -37.93 80.14 35.78
N ASP A 343 -37.65 79.47 36.91
CA ASP A 343 -38.56 79.16 38.04
C ASP A 343 -39.43 80.36 38.49
N ARG A 344 -38.87 81.57 38.40
CA ARG A 344 -39.49 82.82 38.83
C ARG A 344 -40.43 83.40 37.76
N LEU A 345 -40.12 83.15 36.49
CA LEU A 345 -40.85 83.66 35.34
C LEU A 345 -42.23 82.97 35.20
N GLU A 346 -42.28 81.65 35.37
CA GLU A 346 -43.51 80.86 35.32
C GLU A 346 -44.56 81.33 36.33
N ARG A 347 -44.14 81.61 37.58
CA ARG A 347 -45.02 82.05 38.68
C ARG A 347 -45.75 83.36 38.37
N LEU A 348 -45.16 84.23 37.55
CA LEU A 348 -45.78 85.49 37.12
C LEU A 348 -46.80 85.29 35.97
N GLN A 349 -46.63 84.25 35.15
CA GLN A 349 -47.58 83.94 34.07
C GLN A 349 -48.90 83.42 34.61
N VAL A 350 -48.87 82.50 35.60
CA VAL A 350 -50.09 81.91 36.21
C VAL A 350 -51.01 83.00 36.77
N GLN A 351 -50.46 83.99 37.47
CA GLN A 351 -51.23 85.09 38.07
C GLN A 351 -51.97 85.96 37.04
N LEU A 352 -51.50 86.01 35.79
CA LEU A 352 -52.14 86.75 34.71
C LEU A 352 -53.39 86.03 34.18
N GLU A 353 -53.43 84.70 34.21
CA GLU A 353 -54.50 83.92 33.58
C GLU A 353 -55.82 83.96 34.37
N ASP A 354 -55.78 83.77 35.68
CA ASP A 354 -56.99 83.74 36.52
C ASP A 354 -57.73 85.10 36.52
N SER A 355 -56.99 86.20 36.32
CA SER A 355 -57.58 87.54 36.13
C SER A 355 -58.48 87.66 34.89
N LYS A 356 -58.33 86.76 33.90
CA LYS A 356 -59.15 86.73 32.68
C LYS A 356 -60.46 85.98 32.94
N ARG A 357 -60.36 84.74 33.46
CA ARG A 357 -61.49 83.83 33.74
C ARG A 357 -62.59 84.47 34.59
N ALA A 358 -62.22 85.31 35.56
CA ALA A 358 -63.17 86.01 36.43
C ALA A 358 -64.13 86.95 35.67
N ARG A 359 -63.74 87.45 34.49
CA ARG A 359 -64.51 88.42 33.69
C ARG A 359 -65.62 87.77 32.86
N GLU A 360 -65.34 86.60 32.30
CA GLU A 360 -66.24 85.90 31.36
C GLU A 360 -67.52 85.42 32.07
N ASN A 361 -67.37 84.82 33.25
CA ASN A 361 -68.44 84.30 34.12
C ASN A 361 -69.51 85.32 34.56
N ALA A 362 -69.28 86.63 34.33
CA ALA A 362 -70.24 87.70 34.62
C ALA A 362 -71.21 87.96 33.46
N TYR A 363 -70.79 87.76 32.21
CA TYR A 363 -71.59 88.09 31.03
C TYR A 363 -72.68 87.05 30.74
N GLU A 364 -72.39 85.76 30.90
CA GLU A 364 -73.35 84.68 30.59
C GLU A 364 -74.66 84.80 31.39
N LYS A 365 -74.55 85.18 32.67
CA LYS A 365 -75.68 85.24 33.61
C LYS A 365 -76.74 86.30 33.24
N TYR A 366 -76.38 87.29 32.42
CA TYR A 366 -77.31 88.32 31.95
C TYR A 366 -78.18 87.84 30.78
N VAL A 367 -77.69 86.89 29.98
CA VAL A 367 -78.33 86.47 28.72
C VAL A 367 -79.49 85.49 28.96
N SER A 368 -79.31 84.52 29.86
CA SER A 368 -80.24 83.40 30.02
C SER A 368 -81.66 83.80 30.39
N SER A 369 -81.84 84.69 31.38
CA SER A 369 -83.15 85.02 31.96
C SER A 369 -84.17 85.67 31.00
N ARG A 370 -83.77 86.03 29.78
CA ARG A 370 -84.66 86.61 28.76
C ARG A 370 -85.12 85.59 27.71
N PHE A 371 -84.55 84.38 27.69
CA PHE A 371 -84.71 83.43 26.58
C PHE A 371 -85.69 82.28 26.89
N ASP A 372 -85.78 81.84 28.14
CA ASP A 372 -86.39 80.56 28.51
C ASP A 372 -87.90 80.43 28.17
N HIS A 373 -88.67 81.52 28.22
CA HIS A 373 -90.14 81.43 28.10
C HIS A 373 -90.64 81.09 26.68
N TYR A 374 -90.00 81.63 25.63
CA TYR A 374 -90.33 81.28 24.23
C TYR A 374 -89.63 80.00 23.75
N LYS A 375 -88.58 79.56 24.46
CA LYS A 375 -87.81 78.35 24.15
C LYS A 375 -88.64 77.08 24.43
N SER A 376 -89.36 77.04 25.55
CA SER A 376 -90.00 75.83 26.08
C SER A 376 -91.04 75.18 25.15
N GLU A 377 -91.82 75.95 24.39
CA GLU A 377 -92.86 75.39 23.51
C GLU A 377 -92.29 74.79 22.22
N TYR A 378 -91.26 75.42 21.64
CA TYR A 378 -90.52 74.84 20.52
C TYR A 378 -89.71 73.62 20.95
N GLU A 379 -89.11 73.64 22.15
CA GLU A 379 -88.45 72.46 22.70
C GLU A 379 -89.39 71.26 22.85
N ASN A 380 -90.67 71.43 23.18
CA ASN A 380 -91.59 70.31 23.36
C ASN A 380 -91.82 69.53 22.05
N LYS A 381 -92.04 70.23 20.93
CA LYS A 381 -92.20 69.57 19.62
C LYS A 381 -90.89 68.95 19.14
N LEU A 382 -89.77 69.65 19.36
CA LEU A 382 -88.45 69.13 19.05
C LEU A 382 -88.10 67.90 19.91
N ARG A 383 -88.53 67.84 21.18
CA ARG A 383 -88.40 66.66 22.06
C ARG A 383 -89.11 65.44 21.46
N GLU A 384 -90.33 65.57 20.99
CA GLU A 384 -91.11 64.46 20.41
C GLU A 384 -90.51 63.93 19.09
N GLU A 385 -90.03 64.82 18.22
CA GLU A 385 -89.32 64.42 16.99
C GLU A 385 -87.97 63.75 17.31
N VAL A 386 -87.23 64.29 18.29
CA VAL A 386 -85.96 63.71 18.78
C VAL A 386 -86.17 62.34 19.41
N GLU A 387 -87.24 62.09 20.17
CA GLU A 387 -87.53 60.74 20.71
C GLU A 387 -87.89 59.72 19.62
N ASN A 388 -88.64 60.14 18.60
CA ASN A 388 -88.92 59.28 17.43
C ASN A 388 -87.64 58.93 16.64
N ILE A 389 -86.68 59.86 16.55
CA ILE A 389 -85.35 59.58 15.99
C ILE A 389 -84.56 58.64 16.92
N ARG A 390 -84.49 58.94 18.23
CA ARG A 390 -83.80 58.11 19.24
C ARG A 390 -84.26 56.66 19.23
N LEU A 391 -85.56 56.41 19.11
CA LEU A 391 -86.11 55.05 19.05
C LEU A 391 -85.67 54.31 17.77
N LYS A 392 -85.72 54.96 16.61
CA LYS A 392 -85.27 54.37 15.34
C LYS A 392 -83.76 54.11 15.35
N THR A 393 -82.95 55.09 15.74
CA THR A 393 -81.49 54.92 15.86
C THR A 393 -81.14 53.84 16.89
N SER A 394 -81.90 53.70 17.98
CA SER A 394 -81.69 52.61 18.95
C SER A 394 -82.01 51.23 18.37
N GLN A 395 -83.06 51.10 17.55
CA GLN A 395 -83.37 49.86 16.83
C GLN A 395 -82.29 49.51 15.79
N GLU A 396 -81.82 50.51 15.03
CA GLU A 396 -80.72 50.36 14.08
C GLU A 396 -79.40 49.99 14.79
N ILE A 397 -79.06 50.65 15.90
CA ILE A 397 -77.90 50.33 16.74
C ILE A 397 -78.00 48.89 17.27
N ASN A 398 -79.16 48.46 17.78
CA ASN A 398 -79.34 47.08 18.25
C ASN A 398 -79.19 46.06 17.11
N ASN A 399 -79.69 46.36 15.91
CA ASN A 399 -79.53 45.51 14.73
C ASN A 399 -78.08 45.46 14.25
N LEU A 400 -77.36 46.59 14.27
CA LEU A 400 -75.93 46.69 13.96
C LEU A 400 -75.08 45.95 15.00
N GLN A 401 -75.36 46.10 16.29
CA GLN A 401 -74.70 45.36 17.36
C GLN A 401 -74.92 43.85 17.21
N ARG A 402 -76.14 43.42 16.89
CA ARG A 402 -76.45 42.01 16.65
C ARG A 402 -75.71 41.46 15.43
N THR A 403 -75.79 42.12 14.28
CA THR A 403 -75.12 41.65 13.05
C THR A 403 -73.60 41.65 13.20
N THR A 404 -73.04 42.68 13.83
CA THR A 404 -71.60 42.77 14.18
C THR A 404 -71.19 41.63 15.12
N LYS A 405 -71.98 41.35 16.17
CA LYS A 405 -71.74 40.21 17.06
C LYS A 405 -71.81 38.87 16.33
N GLU A 406 -72.83 38.64 15.50
CA GLU A 406 -72.93 37.42 14.71
C GLU A 406 -71.79 37.27 13.70
N MET A 407 -71.26 38.37 13.16
CA MET A 407 -70.05 38.37 12.31
C MET A 407 -68.81 37.98 13.12
N TYR A 408 -68.56 38.63 14.26
CA TYR A 408 -67.45 38.25 15.16
C TYR A 408 -67.58 36.80 15.66
N GLU A 409 -68.79 36.27 15.86
CA GLU A 409 -69.02 34.87 16.24
C GLU A 409 -68.83 33.88 15.08
N ARG A 410 -68.94 34.31 13.81
CA ARG A 410 -68.53 33.52 12.64
C ARG A 410 -67.01 33.54 12.49
N GLU A 411 -66.42 34.74 12.55
CA GLU A 411 -64.97 34.94 12.46
C GLU A 411 -64.20 34.22 13.57
N ASN A 412 -64.68 34.28 14.83
CA ASN A 412 -64.10 33.53 15.94
C ASN A 412 -64.16 32.00 15.76
N ARG A 413 -65.11 31.46 14.99
CA ARG A 413 -65.14 30.03 14.63
C ARG A 413 -64.11 29.74 13.55
N ASN A 414 -64.13 30.51 12.45
CA ASN A 414 -63.16 30.38 11.36
C ASN A 414 -61.71 30.47 11.88
N LEU A 415 -61.41 31.39 12.81
CA LEU A 415 -60.08 31.54 13.43
C LEU A 415 -59.70 30.36 14.33
N ARG A 416 -60.66 29.74 15.03
CA ARG A 416 -60.41 28.52 15.83
C ARG A 416 -60.16 27.32 14.92
N GLU A 417 -60.96 27.15 13.87
CA GLU A 417 -60.80 26.09 12.88
C GLU A 417 -59.47 26.25 12.12
N ALA A 418 -59.09 27.47 11.73
CA ALA A 418 -57.79 27.76 11.13
C ALA A 418 -56.62 27.44 12.08
N ARG A 419 -56.72 27.85 13.35
CA ARG A 419 -55.75 27.48 14.41
C ARG A 419 -55.63 25.97 14.55
N ASP A 420 -56.74 25.25 14.64
CA ASP A 420 -56.73 23.80 14.91
C ASP A 420 -56.20 23.01 13.71
N ASN A 421 -56.49 23.45 12.47
CA ASN A 421 -55.84 22.94 11.27
C ASN A 421 -54.32 23.20 11.28
N ALA A 422 -53.88 24.42 11.63
CA ALA A 422 -52.45 24.76 11.73
C ALA A 422 -51.73 23.97 12.85
N VAL A 423 -52.39 23.68 13.96
CA VAL A 423 -51.86 22.81 15.02
C VAL A 423 -51.70 21.38 14.52
N LEU A 424 -52.70 20.81 13.83
CA LEU A 424 -52.63 19.48 13.22
C LEU A 424 -51.54 19.38 12.15
N GLU A 425 -51.34 20.44 11.35
CA GLU A 425 -50.26 20.50 10.36
C GLU A 425 -48.88 20.60 11.02
N LYS A 426 -48.74 21.44 12.05
CA LYS A 426 -47.52 21.54 12.87
C LYS A 426 -47.18 20.22 13.57
N ASP A 427 -48.17 19.51 14.11
CA ASP A 427 -47.94 18.20 14.75
C ASP A 427 -47.55 17.12 13.73
N ARG A 428 -48.12 17.13 12.51
CA ARG A 428 -47.66 16.29 11.39
C ARG A 428 -46.21 16.60 11.01
N ALA A 429 -45.86 17.87 10.87
CA ALA A 429 -44.49 18.29 10.58
C ALA A 429 -43.50 17.81 11.64
N VAL A 430 -43.85 17.95 12.93
CA VAL A 430 -43.03 17.46 14.06
C VAL A 430 -42.93 15.93 14.09
N THR A 431 -43.95 15.17 13.65
CA THR A 431 -43.79 13.71 13.48
C THR A 431 -42.85 13.37 12.33
N ALA A 432 -42.94 14.06 11.20
CA ALA A 432 -42.04 13.84 10.06
C ALA A 432 -40.58 14.22 10.39
N GLU A 433 -40.38 15.32 11.14
CA GLU A 433 -39.09 15.73 11.69
C GLU A 433 -38.45 14.62 12.53
N ARG A 434 -39.19 14.09 13.52
CA ARG A 434 -38.72 12.99 14.38
C ARG A 434 -38.40 11.71 13.59
N ASP A 435 -39.23 11.37 12.60
CA ASP A 435 -38.95 10.26 11.68
C ASP A 435 -37.64 10.49 10.92
N THR A 436 -37.41 11.69 10.37
CA THR A 436 -36.15 12.01 9.68
C THR A 436 -34.94 12.02 10.61
N GLN A 437 -35.08 12.55 11.83
CA GLN A 437 -34.03 12.52 12.85
C GLN A 437 -33.66 11.08 13.22
N SER A 438 -34.66 10.21 13.46
CA SER A 438 -34.41 8.80 13.79
C SER A 438 -33.66 8.04 12.68
N ARG A 439 -33.91 8.38 11.41
CA ARG A 439 -33.18 7.83 10.25
C ARG A 439 -31.76 8.39 10.14
N TYR A 440 -31.57 9.66 10.46
CA TYR A 440 -30.24 10.28 10.55
C TYR A 440 -29.40 9.66 11.68
N ASP A 441 -29.98 9.47 12.85
CA ASP A 441 -29.32 8.83 14.00
C ASP A 441 -28.94 7.36 13.69
N GLN A 442 -29.82 6.62 13.01
CA GLN A 442 -29.52 5.28 12.49
C GLN A 442 -28.37 5.29 11.46
N LEU A 443 -28.34 6.28 10.56
CA LEU A 443 -27.28 6.41 9.55
C LEU A 443 -25.93 6.81 10.18
N LEU A 444 -25.93 7.67 11.20
CA LEU A 444 -24.74 7.99 11.99
C LEU A 444 -24.19 6.76 12.71
N GLU A 445 -25.07 5.93 13.27
CA GLU A 445 -24.66 4.72 13.98
C GLU A 445 -24.12 3.65 13.02
N GLN A 446 -24.73 3.49 11.84
CA GLN A 446 -24.16 2.68 10.74
C GLN A 446 -22.79 3.22 10.28
N PHE A 447 -22.65 4.54 10.15
CA PHE A 447 -21.37 5.16 9.79
C PHE A 447 -20.29 4.90 10.84
N ARG A 448 -20.60 5.01 12.14
CA ARG A 448 -19.67 4.67 13.23
C ARG A 448 -19.26 3.20 13.21
N GLN A 449 -20.21 2.29 12.97
CA GLN A 449 -19.92 0.85 12.90
C GLN A 449 -19.03 0.52 11.69
N LEU A 450 -19.28 1.15 10.54
CA LEU A 450 -18.39 1.06 9.37
C LEU A 450 -17.00 1.66 9.66
N GLN A 451 -16.94 2.84 10.30
CA GLN A 451 -15.68 3.48 10.68
C GLN A 451 -14.85 2.56 11.59
N LEU A 452 -15.42 2.06 12.70
CA LEU A 452 -14.76 1.12 13.61
C LEU A 452 -14.31 -0.16 12.90
N GLY A 453 -15.10 -0.68 11.95
CA GLY A 453 -14.72 -1.82 11.11
C GLY A 453 -13.57 -1.51 10.13
N THR A 454 -13.47 -0.28 9.62
CA THR A 454 -12.31 0.14 8.82
C THR A 454 -11.07 0.39 9.67
N GLU A 455 -11.22 0.97 10.88
CA GLU A 455 -10.13 1.23 11.81
C GLU A 455 -9.51 -0.09 12.32
N SER A 456 -10.33 -1.07 12.69
CA SER A 456 -9.84 -2.41 13.05
C SER A 456 -9.13 -3.08 11.88
N ARG A 457 -9.67 -3.00 10.66
CA ARG A 457 -9.05 -3.57 9.46
C ARG A 457 -7.74 -2.89 9.07
N VAL A 458 -7.63 -1.57 9.26
CA VAL A 458 -6.37 -0.82 9.09
C VAL A 458 -5.35 -1.24 10.16
N ALA A 459 -5.77 -1.44 11.41
CA ALA A 459 -4.89 -1.92 12.48
C ALA A 459 -4.38 -3.35 12.21
N GLU A 460 -5.25 -4.26 11.75
CA GLU A 460 -4.88 -5.62 11.29
C GLU A 460 -3.83 -5.57 10.18
N LEU A 461 -4.09 -4.81 9.11
CA LEU A 461 -3.17 -4.69 7.98
C LEU A 461 -1.83 -4.02 8.37
N SER A 462 -1.85 -3.02 9.26
CA SER A 462 -0.62 -2.43 9.84
C SER A 462 0.20 -3.47 10.58
N ASN A 463 -0.46 -4.35 11.35
CA ASN A 463 0.23 -5.36 12.15
C ASN A 463 0.76 -6.51 11.28
N GLN A 464 0.04 -6.91 10.24
CA GLN A 464 0.53 -7.84 9.22
C GLN A 464 1.75 -7.28 8.48
N ALA A 465 1.71 -6.00 8.07
CA ALA A 465 2.84 -5.34 7.42
C ALA A 465 4.10 -5.28 8.33
N LYS A 466 3.92 -5.01 9.63
CA LYS A 466 5.02 -5.06 10.62
C LYS A 466 5.60 -6.47 10.79
N LEU A 467 4.74 -7.50 10.86
CA LEU A 467 5.20 -8.89 10.94
C LEU A 467 6.02 -9.28 9.70
N HIS A 468 5.53 -8.99 8.50
CA HIS A 468 6.27 -9.25 7.27
C HIS A 468 7.57 -8.43 7.14
N ALA A 469 7.64 -7.22 7.71
CA ALA A 469 8.89 -6.46 7.81
C ALA A 469 9.92 -7.19 8.70
N PHE A 470 9.52 -7.64 9.90
CA PHE A 470 10.42 -8.41 10.77
C PHE A 470 10.82 -9.77 10.17
N GLU A 471 9.93 -10.42 9.41
CA GLU A 471 10.25 -11.65 8.65
C GLU A 471 11.28 -11.37 7.55
N ALA A 472 11.15 -10.25 6.83
CA ALA A 472 12.09 -9.83 5.80
C ALA A 472 13.46 -9.43 6.38
N GLU A 473 13.50 -8.67 7.48
CA GLU A 473 14.73 -8.34 8.22
C GLU A 473 15.45 -9.61 8.69
N ARG A 474 14.71 -10.56 9.29
CA ARG A 474 15.25 -11.86 9.71
C ARG A 474 15.78 -12.68 8.53
N ALA A 475 15.09 -12.69 7.39
CA ALA A 475 15.54 -13.37 6.18
C ALA A 475 16.78 -12.70 5.58
N GLN A 476 16.91 -11.37 5.66
CA GLN A 476 18.10 -10.65 5.25
C GLN A 476 19.30 -10.97 6.15
N LEU A 477 19.13 -10.98 7.47
CA LEU A 477 20.21 -11.36 8.39
C LEU A 477 20.71 -12.78 8.13
N LEU A 478 19.81 -13.75 7.95
CA LEU A 478 20.18 -15.13 7.59
C LEU A 478 20.89 -15.23 6.22
N LYS A 479 20.51 -14.40 5.25
CA LYS A 479 21.19 -14.29 3.95
C LYS A 479 22.61 -13.72 4.11
N GLU A 480 22.79 -12.72 4.97
CA GLU A 480 24.10 -12.11 5.23
C GLU A 480 25.03 -13.06 6.01
N GLU A 481 24.51 -13.75 7.03
CA GLU A 481 25.23 -14.82 7.73
C GLU A 481 25.67 -15.96 6.78
N THR A 482 24.78 -16.44 5.92
CA THR A 482 25.10 -17.52 4.97
C THR A 482 26.04 -17.05 3.85
N ALA A 483 25.96 -15.80 3.39
CA ALA A 483 26.93 -15.22 2.46
C ALA A 483 28.33 -15.08 3.10
N ASN A 484 28.40 -14.64 4.37
CA ASN A 484 29.66 -14.56 5.11
C ASN A 484 30.29 -15.95 5.34
N ALA A 485 29.48 -16.96 5.68
CA ALA A 485 29.94 -18.35 5.80
C ALA A 485 30.45 -18.89 4.45
N LEU A 486 29.74 -18.63 3.34
CA LEU A 486 30.18 -19.03 2.00
C LEU A 486 31.52 -18.37 1.62
N ALA A 487 31.71 -17.08 1.91
CA ALA A 487 32.97 -16.37 1.67
C ALA A 487 34.13 -16.95 2.49
N GLN A 488 33.90 -17.33 3.75
CA GLN A 488 34.89 -18.02 4.57
C GLN A 488 35.28 -19.37 3.97
N CYS A 489 34.31 -20.20 3.59
CA CYS A 489 34.56 -21.48 2.91
C CYS A 489 35.32 -21.31 1.58
N GLN A 490 35.05 -20.24 0.80
CA GLN A 490 35.80 -19.94 -0.42
C GLN A 490 37.28 -19.63 -0.14
N VAL A 491 37.57 -18.81 0.88
CA VAL A 491 38.95 -18.51 1.32
C VAL A 491 39.66 -19.76 1.85
N GLU A 492 38.95 -20.66 2.55
CA GLU A 492 39.52 -21.94 2.95
C GLU A 492 39.81 -22.85 1.75
N CYS A 493 38.89 -22.96 0.78
CA CYS A 493 39.12 -23.69 -0.47
C CYS A 493 40.35 -23.14 -1.22
N GLU A 494 40.51 -21.83 -1.38
CA GLU A 494 41.70 -21.23 -1.97
C GLU A 494 42.99 -21.60 -1.20
N LYS A 495 42.95 -21.54 0.13
CA LYS A 495 44.08 -21.89 1.01
C LYS A 495 44.46 -23.37 0.87
N HIS A 496 43.47 -24.26 0.77
CA HIS A 496 43.68 -25.68 0.51
C HIS A 496 44.21 -25.94 -0.90
N GLN A 497 43.74 -25.21 -1.91
CA GLN A 497 44.23 -25.31 -3.29
C GLN A 497 45.69 -24.83 -3.39
N LYS A 498 46.02 -23.66 -2.84
CA LYS A 498 47.41 -23.14 -2.77
C LYS A 498 48.34 -24.09 -2.01
N LYS A 499 47.85 -24.77 -0.97
CA LYS A 499 48.60 -25.82 -0.26
C LYS A 499 48.81 -27.08 -1.13
N LEU A 500 47.81 -27.49 -1.90
CA LEU A 500 47.94 -28.59 -2.88
C LEU A 500 48.97 -28.23 -3.96
N GLU A 501 48.89 -27.05 -4.56
CA GLU A 501 49.84 -26.58 -5.58
C GLU A 501 51.30 -26.62 -5.08
N LEU A 502 51.56 -26.17 -3.84
CA LEU A 502 52.88 -26.25 -3.21
C LEU A 502 53.31 -27.70 -2.93
N LEU A 503 52.42 -28.56 -2.42
CA LEU A 503 52.73 -29.98 -2.19
C LEU A 503 52.99 -30.74 -3.49
N THR A 504 52.29 -30.41 -4.58
CA THR A 504 52.52 -30.95 -5.92
C THR A 504 53.87 -30.47 -6.49
N GLN A 505 54.24 -29.21 -6.28
CA GLN A 505 55.57 -28.71 -6.66
C GLN A 505 56.70 -29.42 -5.89
N GLU A 506 56.56 -29.58 -4.57
CA GLU A 506 57.54 -30.32 -3.76
C GLU A 506 57.59 -31.81 -4.11
N PHE A 507 56.45 -32.44 -4.41
CA PHE A 507 56.40 -33.82 -4.91
C PHE A 507 57.21 -33.96 -6.21
N TYR A 508 56.99 -33.10 -7.21
CA TYR A 508 57.73 -33.15 -8.47
C TYR A 508 59.22 -32.80 -8.30
N ARG A 509 59.58 -31.87 -7.40
CA ARG A 509 60.98 -31.59 -7.03
C ARG A 509 61.64 -32.83 -6.42
N LEU A 510 60.97 -33.49 -5.47
CA LEU A 510 61.47 -34.69 -4.81
C LEU A 510 61.61 -35.86 -5.81
N GLN A 511 60.59 -36.08 -6.65
CA GLN A 511 60.61 -37.07 -7.74
C GLN A 511 61.81 -36.83 -8.66
N THR A 512 61.97 -35.61 -9.20
CA THR A 512 63.09 -35.26 -10.09
C THR A 512 64.45 -35.47 -9.39
N SER A 513 64.55 -35.17 -8.09
CA SER A 513 65.79 -35.40 -7.32
C SER A 513 66.08 -36.89 -7.10
N SER A 514 65.04 -37.70 -6.93
CA SER A 514 65.13 -39.16 -6.80
C SER A 514 65.53 -39.81 -8.11
N GLU A 515 64.87 -39.44 -9.22
CA GLU A 515 65.17 -39.90 -10.58
C GLU A 515 66.61 -39.56 -10.99
N LYS A 516 67.08 -38.34 -10.69
CA LYS A 516 68.50 -37.97 -10.86
C LYS A 516 69.41 -38.90 -10.07
N ARG A 517 69.18 -39.07 -8.77
CA ARG A 517 70.00 -39.93 -7.92
C ARG A 517 69.98 -41.41 -8.34
N VAL A 518 68.85 -41.90 -8.84
CA VAL A 518 68.74 -43.24 -9.45
C VAL A 518 69.60 -43.31 -10.72
N SER A 519 69.54 -42.31 -11.60
CA SER A 519 70.38 -42.28 -12.81
C SER A 519 71.88 -42.16 -12.51
N GLU A 520 72.26 -41.39 -11.48
CA GLU A 520 73.64 -41.27 -10.98
C GLU A 520 74.14 -42.61 -10.44
N LEU A 521 73.33 -43.30 -9.62
CA LEU A 521 73.67 -44.62 -9.08
C LEU A 521 73.71 -45.71 -10.18
N GLN A 522 72.82 -45.64 -11.18
CA GLN A 522 72.85 -46.53 -12.34
C GLN A 522 74.11 -46.31 -13.19
N ALA A 523 74.50 -45.06 -13.42
CA ALA A 523 75.74 -44.72 -14.13
C ALA A 523 76.99 -45.17 -13.35
N GLN A 524 77.04 -44.94 -12.03
CA GLN A 524 78.13 -45.45 -11.19
C GLN A 524 78.18 -46.98 -11.21
N ASN A 525 77.04 -47.66 -11.14
CA ASN A 525 77.00 -49.13 -11.13
C ASN A 525 77.40 -49.71 -12.50
N SER A 526 77.01 -49.08 -13.62
CA SER A 526 77.49 -49.49 -14.95
C SER A 526 78.99 -49.23 -15.14
N GLU A 527 79.51 -48.12 -14.59
CA GLU A 527 80.96 -47.86 -14.58
C GLU A 527 81.72 -48.93 -13.77
N GLN A 528 81.31 -49.21 -12.53
CA GLN A 528 81.94 -50.26 -11.72
C GLN A 528 81.80 -51.65 -12.36
N SER A 529 80.66 -51.96 -12.97
CA SER A 529 80.48 -53.22 -13.72
C SER A 529 81.46 -53.32 -14.90
N SER A 530 81.67 -52.24 -15.67
CA SER A 530 82.64 -52.23 -16.76
C SER A 530 84.09 -52.34 -16.27
N ARG A 531 84.42 -51.73 -15.13
CA ARG A 531 85.73 -51.86 -14.47
C ARG A 531 85.97 -53.30 -14.02
N LEU A 532 84.99 -53.93 -13.37
CA LEU A 532 85.04 -55.35 -12.99
C LEU A 532 85.22 -56.25 -14.23
N GLU A 533 84.45 -56.03 -15.30
CA GLU A 533 84.59 -56.78 -16.55
C GLU A 533 86.01 -56.63 -17.17
N THR A 534 86.65 -55.46 -17.05
CA THR A 534 88.06 -55.31 -17.46
C THR A 534 89.05 -56.01 -16.53
N TYR A 535 88.80 -56.08 -15.22
CA TYR A 535 89.65 -56.85 -14.30
C TYR A 535 89.50 -58.35 -14.52
N GLU A 536 88.27 -58.87 -14.68
CA GLU A 536 88.00 -60.28 -14.96
C GLU A 536 88.68 -60.76 -16.27
N LYS A 537 88.70 -59.91 -17.31
CA LYS A 537 89.44 -60.20 -18.56
C LYS A 537 90.95 -60.23 -18.34
N LEU A 538 91.50 -59.27 -17.59
CA LEU A 538 92.93 -59.24 -17.26
C LEU A 538 93.34 -60.45 -16.39
N GLU A 539 92.48 -60.92 -15.48
CA GLU A 539 92.72 -62.14 -14.72
C GLU A 539 92.69 -63.39 -15.62
N GLN A 540 91.72 -63.50 -16.54
CA GLN A 540 91.67 -64.59 -17.53
C GLN A 540 92.89 -64.61 -18.47
N GLU A 541 93.40 -63.45 -18.87
CA GLU A 541 94.64 -63.33 -19.66
C GLU A 541 95.86 -63.77 -18.83
N LEU A 542 95.97 -63.33 -17.56
CA LEU A 542 97.06 -63.71 -16.66
C LEU A 542 97.08 -65.21 -16.33
N ASP A 543 95.91 -65.84 -16.16
CA ASP A 543 95.81 -67.29 -15.95
C ASP A 543 96.24 -68.07 -17.20
N GLN A 544 95.83 -67.65 -18.40
CA GLN A 544 96.28 -68.26 -19.66
C GLN A 544 97.81 -68.18 -19.82
N VAL A 545 98.41 -67.01 -19.57
CA VAL A 545 99.87 -66.83 -19.61
C VAL A 545 100.57 -67.67 -18.53
N THR A 546 99.96 -67.80 -17.34
CA THR A 546 100.49 -68.63 -16.25
C THR A 546 100.48 -70.12 -16.61
N MET A 547 99.42 -70.62 -17.29
CA MET A 547 99.39 -72.00 -17.79
C MET A 547 100.43 -72.22 -18.90
N GLN A 548 100.49 -71.35 -19.91
CA GLN A 548 101.47 -71.47 -21.00
C GLN A 548 102.93 -71.49 -20.49
N ALA A 549 103.25 -70.64 -19.51
CA ALA A 549 104.56 -70.63 -18.85
C ALA A 549 104.82 -71.83 -17.91
N ALA A 550 103.78 -72.58 -17.54
CA ALA A 550 103.88 -73.79 -16.72
C ALA A 550 104.00 -75.08 -17.55
N GLU A 551 103.48 -75.10 -18.79
CA GLU A 551 103.61 -76.23 -19.71
C GLU A 551 105.00 -76.32 -20.36
N ILE A 552 105.66 -75.18 -20.60
CA ILE A 552 107.01 -75.11 -21.19
C ILE A 552 108.05 -75.61 -20.17
N GLU A 553 108.74 -76.70 -20.46
CA GLU A 553 109.65 -77.32 -19.48
C GLU A 553 110.92 -76.48 -19.22
N ASN A 554 111.40 -75.76 -20.23
CA ASN A 554 112.57 -74.86 -20.16
C ASN A 554 112.27 -73.55 -19.39
N GLU A 555 113.01 -73.24 -18.33
CA GLU A 555 112.76 -72.04 -17.50
C GLU A 555 113.07 -70.73 -18.23
N GLU A 556 114.18 -70.64 -19.00
CA GLU A 556 114.55 -69.42 -19.76
C GLU A 556 113.55 -69.07 -20.88
N GLU A 557 112.75 -70.05 -21.31
CA GLU A 557 111.79 -69.95 -22.40
C GLU A 557 110.41 -69.58 -21.88
N ALA A 558 110.02 -70.15 -20.74
CA ALA A 558 108.85 -69.68 -19.98
C ALA A 558 109.04 -68.26 -19.43
N GLU A 559 110.25 -67.88 -18.99
CA GLU A 559 110.54 -66.49 -18.65
C GLU A 559 110.39 -65.57 -19.87
N ARG A 560 110.79 -66.02 -21.08
CA ARG A 560 110.55 -65.29 -22.33
C ARG A 560 109.06 -65.16 -22.66
N VAL A 561 108.25 -66.21 -22.50
CA VAL A 561 106.79 -66.14 -22.72
C VAL A 561 106.13 -65.18 -21.74
N LEU A 562 106.44 -65.28 -20.44
CA LEU A 562 106.02 -64.29 -19.43
C LEU A 562 106.42 -62.87 -19.85
N PHE A 563 107.67 -62.67 -20.27
CA PHE A 563 108.20 -61.38 -20.67
C PHE A 563 107.50 -60.80 -21.90
N SER A 564 107.14 -61.62 -22.90
CA SER A 564 106.39 -61.17 -24.09
C SER A 564 104.98 -60.67 -23.77
N TYR A 565 104.34 -61.17 -22.71
CA TYR A 565 103.09 -60.64 -22.16
C TYR A 565 103.31 -59.53 -21.11
N GLY A 566 104.44 -58.80 -21.18
CA GLY A 566 104.68 -57.56 -20.44
C GLY A 566 105.28 -57.70 -19.03
N TYR A 567 105.54 -58.91 -18.55
CA TYR A 567 106.09 -59.22 -17.21
C TYR A 567 107.47 -58.57 -16.91
N GLY A 568 108.13 -58.03 -17.94
CA GLY A 568 109.40 -57.33 -17.83
C GLY A 568 109.33 -55.91 -17.24
N ALA A 569 108.36 -55.10 -17.67
CA ALA A 569 108.46 -53.64 -17.60
C ALA A 569 107.71 -52.98 -16.42
N ASN A 570 106.40 -53.22 -16.31
CA ASN A 570 105.50 -52.37 -15.49
C ASN A 570 104.87 -53.08 -14.28
N VAL A 571 105.28 -54.32 -13.96
CA VAL A 571 104.66 -55.12 -12.87
C VAL A 571 105.37 -54.86 -11.52
N PRO A 572 104.66 -54.43 -10.46
CA PRO A 572 105.26 -54.22 -9.13
C PRO A 572 105.96 -55.46 -8.58
N THR A 573 107.08 -55.28 -7.87
CA THR A 573 107.98 -56.38 -7.43
C THR A 573 107.29 -57.44 -6.56
N THR A 574 106.27 -57.07 -5.78
CA THR A 574 105.45 -57.99 -4.99
C THR A 574 104.55 -58.86 -5.87
N ALA A 575 103.89 -58.28 -6.88
CA ALA A 575 103.12 -59.03 -7.88
C ALA A 575 104.03 -59.91 -8.75
N LYS A 576 105.21 -59.40 -9.14
CA LYS A 576 106.24 -60.15 -9.87
C LYS A 576 106.63 -61.43 -9.12
N ARG A 577 106.87 -61.34 -7.81
CA ARG A 577 107.15 -62.51 -6.95
C ARG A 577 105.97 -63.47 -6.86
N ARG A 578 104.74 -62.97 -6.68
CA ARG A 578 103.53 -63.81 -6.62
C ARG A 578 103.32 -64.60 -7.90
N LEU A 579 103.38 -63.97 -9.08
CA LEU A 579 103.17 -64.67 -10.36
C LEU A 579 104.23 -65.74 -10.61
N LYS A 580 105.50 -65.48 -10.26
CA LYS A 580 106.57 -66.51 -10.27
C LYS A 580 106.21 -67.71 -9.37
N GLN A 581 105.69 -67.45 -8.17
CA GLN A 581 105.23 -68.51 -7.27
C GLN A 581 104.02 -69.26 -7.85
N SER A 582 103.07 -68.58 -8.50
CA SER A 582 101.95 -69.21 -9.21
C SER A 582 102.44 -70.12 -10.35
N VAL A 583 103.39 -69.68 -11.18
CA VAL A 583 103.97 -70.50 -12.26
C VAL A 583 104.72 -71.71 -11.71
N HIS A 584 105.54 -71.56 -10.66
CA HIS A 584 106.20 -72.71 -10.02
C HIS A 584 105.21 -73.68 -9.36
N LEU A 585 104.10 -73.18 -8.79
CA LEU A 585 103.03 -74.01 -8.25
C LEU A 585 102.27 -74.74 -9.36
N ALA A 586 101.91 -74.07 -10.46
CA ALA A 586 101.27 -74.67 -11.63
C ALA A 586 102.16 -75.76 -12.26
N ARG A 587 103.47 -75.49 -12.44
CA ARG A 587 104.47 -76.50 -12.85
C ARG A 587 104.48 -77.70 -11.91
N ARG A 588 104.45 -77.45 -10.59
CA ARG A 588 104.47 -78.53 -9.60
C ARG A 588 103.17 -79.33 -9.58
N VAL A 589 102.02 -78.71 -9.81
CA VAL A 589 100.73 -79.39 -9.98
C VAL A 589 100.75 -80.24 -11.25
N LEU A 590 101.08 -79.66 -12.42
CA LEU A 590 101.21 -80.41 -13.68
C LEU A 590 102.18 -81.59 -13.57
N GLN A 591 103.32 -81.41 -12.90
CA GLN A 591 104.27 -82.51 -12.65
C GLN A 591 103.68 -83.58 -11.73
N LEU A 592 102.99 -83.20 -10.65
CA LEU A 592 102.33 -84.13 -9.73
C LEU A 592 101.14 -84.84 -10.40
N GLU A 593 100.44 -84.21 -11.35
CA GLU A 593 99.36 -84.81 -12.14
C GLU A 593 99.88 -85.79 -13.19
N ARG A 594 100.95 -85.43 -13.92
CA ARG A 594 101.68 -86.37 -14.79
C ARG A 594 102.16 -87.59 -13.98
N GLN A 595 102.68 -87.40 -12.77
CA GLN A 595 103.03 -88.49 -11.85
C GLN A 595 101.81 -89.27 -11.32
N ASN A 596 100.68 -88.59 -11.03
CA ASN A 596 99.46 -89.26 -10.57
C ASN A 596 98.89 -90.15 -11.68
N THR A 597 98.87 -89.68 -12.92
CA THR A 597 98.38 -90.45 -14.07
C THR A 597 99.28 -91.64 -14.37
N SER A 598 100.62 -91.50 -14.37
CA SER A 598 101.51 -92.65 -14.55
C SER A 598 101.33 -93.69 -13.43
N LEU A 599 101.37 -93.26 -12.16
CA LEU A 599 101.17 -94.15 -11.01
C LEU A 599 99.80 -94.86 -11.02
N ARG A 600 98.73 -94.19 -11.47
CA ARG A 600 97.42 -94.83 -11.68
C ARG A 600 97.50 -95.91 -12.75
N THR A 601 98.14 -95.66 -13.90
CA THR A 601 98.27 -96.68 -14.95
C THR A 601 99.10 -97.89 -14.51
N ASP A 602 100.14 -97.71 -13.70
CA ASP A 602 100.95 -98.82 -13.18
C ASP A 602 100.24 -99.60 -12.06
N LEU A 603 99.46 -98.90 -11.22
CA LEU A 603 98.61 -99.53 -10.21
C LEU A 603 97.49 -100.38 -10.86
N GLU A 604 96.93 -99.95 -11.99
CA GLU A 604 95.96 -100.74 -12.76
C GLU A 604 96.61 -101.97 -13.43
N LYS A 605 97.84 -101.85 -13.94
CA LYS A 605 98.63 -103.01 -14.42
C LYS A 605 98.85 -104.01 -13.29
N HIS A 606 99.33 -103.57 -12.11
CA HIS A 606 99.60 -104.45 -10.98
C HIS A 606 98.35 -105.11 -10.39
N LYS A 607 97.19 -104.43 -10.37
CA LYS A 607 95.89 -105.06 -10.06
C LYS A 607 95.60 -106.23 -11.00
N SER A 608 95.72 -106.03 -12.32
CA SER A 608 95.41 -107.06 -13.33
C SER A 608 96.31 -108.30 -13.20
N GLN A 609 97.62 -108.09 -12.95
CA GLN A 609 98.58 -109.17 -12.67
C GLN A 609 98.24 -109.92 -11.38
N THR A 610 97.87 -109.20 -10.32
CA THR A 610 97.50 -109.79 -9.02
C THR A 610 96.22 -110.64 -9.14
N GLY A 611 95.24 -110.20 -9.94
CA GLY A 611 94.06 -110.99 -10.29
C GLY A 611 94.42 -112.33 -10.91
N GLN A 612 95.20 -112.33 -11.99
CA GLN A 612 95.63 -113.55 -12.69
C GLN A 612 96.39 -114.53 -11.78
N ILE A 613 97.27 -114.03 -10.91
CA ILE A 613 98.01 -114.86 -9.94
C ILE A 613 97.05 -115.44 -8.89
N SER A 614 96.04 -114.69 -8.44
CA SER A 614 95.07 -115.16 -7.45
C SER A 614 94.18 -116.30 -7.95
N GLU A 615 93.78 -116.28 -9.23
CA GLU A 615 93.01 -117.36 -9.87
C GLU A 615 93.84 -118.65 -9.98
N GLN A 616 95.12 -118.53 -10.38
CA GLN A 616 96.06 -119.66 -10.42
C GLN A 616 96.30 -120.26 -9.02
N LEU A 617 96.41 -119.41 -8.00
CA LEU A 617 96.57 -119.83 -6.60
C LEU A 617 95.34 -120.58 -6.07
N LEU A 618 94.13 -120.16 -6.44
CA LEU A 618 92.89 -120.84 -6.05
C LEU A 618 92.78 -122.24 -6.68
N ALA A 619 93.10 -122.38 -7.97
CA ALA A 619 93.11 -123.67 -8.65
C ALA A 619 94.12 -124.65 -8.02
N ALA A 620 95.34 -124.18 -7.71
CA ALA A 620 96.37 -124.99 -7.05
C ALA A 620 95.95 -125.46 -5.64
N ASN A 621 95.32 -124.60 -4.84
CA ASN A 621 94.89 -124.94 -3.48
C ASN A 621 93.74 -125.96 -3.45
N GLN A 622 92.81 -125.93 -4.41
CA GLN A 622 91.75 -126.93 -4.52
C GLN A 622 92.31 -128.33 -4.80
N LEU A 623 93.31 -128.43 -5.69
CA LEU A 623 94.00 -129.68 -5.98
C LEU A 623 94.79 -130.19 -4.75
N LEU A 624 95.39 -129.28 -3.98
CA LEU A 624 96.14 -129.62 -2.78
C LEU A 624 95.24 -130.21 -1.68
N GLN A 625 94.05 -129.62 -1.41
CA GLN A 625 93.13 -130.12 -0.39
C GLN A 625 92.65 -131.56 -0.63
N GLN A 626 92.44 -131.95 -1.89
CA GLN A 626 91.99 -133.31 -2.23
C GLN A 626 93.02 -134.40 -1.89
N THR A 627 94.32 -134.04 -1.80
CA THR A 627 95.41 -135.00 -1.54
C THR A 627 95.77 -135.19 -0.07
N GLN A 628 95.31 -134.33 0.85
CA GLN A 628 95.80 -134.29 2.24
C GLN A 628 94.89 -134.99 3.29
N GLN A 629 93.73 -135.53 2.90
CA GLN A 629 92.80 -136.14 3.86
C GLN A 629 93.37 -137.35 4.64
N PRO A 630 94.11 -138.31 4.03
CA PRO A 630 94.65 -139.45 4.79
C PRO A 630 95.70 -139.05 5.84
N TYR A 631 96.50 -138.02 5.56
CA TYR A 631 97.58 -137.55 6.45
C TYR A 631 97.05 -136.86 7.70
N SER A 632 95.94 -136.12 7.57
CA SER A 632 95.36 -135.33 8.67
C SER A 632 94.91 -136.21 9.84
N TYR A 633 94.20 -137.31 9.54
CA TYR A 633 93.73 -138.27 10.55
C TYR A 633 94.90 -138.96 11.28
N LEU A 634 95.97 -139.30 10.56
CA LEU A 634 97.16 -139.94 11.13
C LEU A 634 97.85 -139.04 12.16
N ILE A 635 97.97 -137.73 11.88
CA ILE A 635 98.60 -136.74 12.77
C ILE A 635 97.85 -136.62 14.11
N GLU A 636 96.52 -136.71 14.11
CA GLU A 636 95.73 -136.63 15.34
C GLU A 636 95.92 -137.87 16.23
N THR A 637 96.04 -139.07 15.65
CA THR A 637 96.33 -140.30 16.43
C THR A 637 97.71 -140.27 17.09
N VAL A 638 98.71 -139.64 16.45
CA VAL A 638 100.05 -139.44 17.02
C VAL A 638 100.01 -138.46 18.19
N ARG A 639 99.33 -137.32 18.05
CA ARG A 639 99.19 -136.32 19.13
C ARG A 639 98.55 -136.89 20.40
N GLN A 640 97.59 -137.81 20.29
CA GLN A 640 97.02 -138.48 21.46
C GLN A 640 98.02 -139.42 22.17
N ARG A 641 98.92 -140.07 21.44
CA ARG A 641 99.99 -140.90 22.01
C ARG A 641 101.05 -140.07 22.72
N ASP A 642 101.46 -138.93 22.15
CA ASP A 642 102.44 -138.03 22.78
C ASP A 642 101.92 -137.43 24.10
N ALA A 643 100.63 -137.10 24.16
CA ALA A 643 100.00 -136.62 25.40
C ALA A 643 100.09 -137.67 26.54
N GLN A 644 99.85 -138.95 26.24
CA GLN A 644 99.99 -140.04 27.23
C GLN A 644 101.43 -140.23 27.69
N LEU A 645 102.41 -140.11 26.77
CA LEU A 645 103.84 -140.15 27.10
C LEU A 645 104.28 -138.98 27.99
N SER A 646 103.66 -137.79 27.83
CA SER A 646 103.98 -136.63 28.68
C SER A 646 103.57 -136.84 30.15
N VAL A 647 102.41 -137.46 30.40
CA VAL A 647 101.93 -137.77 31.77
C VAL A 647 102.80 -138.83 32.45
N LEU A 648 103.24 -139.86 31.71
CA LEU A 648 104.16 -140.86 32.25
C LEU A 648 105.56 -140.28 32.55
N LYS A 649 106.06 -139.39 31.68
CA LYS A 649 107.29 -138.61 31.95
C LYS A 649 107.13 -137.74 33.19
N GLN A 650 106.00 -137.02 33.33
CA GLN A 650 105.69 -136.21 34.50
C GLN A 650 105.66 -137.01 35.80
N ARG A 651 105.31 -138.31 35.77
CA ARG A 651 105.33 -139.17 36.96
C ARG A 651 106.72 -139.75 37.26
N ILE A 652 107.58 -139.95 36.25
CA ILE A 652 109.01 -140.22 36.48
C ILE A 652 109.68 -138.95 37.03
N THR A 653 109.25 -137.77 36.58
CA THR A 653 109.63 -136.46 37.15
C THR A 653 108.68 -135.98 38.27
N ALA A 654 107.92 -136.87 38.89
CA ALA A 654 107.61 -136.74 40.32
C ALA A 654 108.86 -137.08 41.15
N LEU A 655 109.83 -137.74 40.49
CA LEU A 655 111.26 -137.67 40.74
C LEU A 655 111.61 -138.45 42.03
N GLN A 656 112.70 -139.20 42.14
CA GLN A 656 114.08 -138.71 42.02
C GLN A 656 114.35 -137.45 42.89
N ASP A 657 113.34 -136.59 43.17
CA ASP A 657 113.28 -135.48 44.12
C ASP A 657 112.97 -136.00 45.53
N GLU A 658 112.06 -136.97 45.68
CA GLU A 658 111.92 -137.74 46.93
C GLU A 658 113.23 -138.46 47.28
N ILE A 659 113.94 -138.96 46.26
CA ILE A 659 115.28 -139.53 46.41
C ILE A 659 116.32 -138.43 46.70
N SER A 660 116.06 -137.18 46.31
CA SER A 660 116.92 -136.03 46.63
C SER A 660 116.72 -135.53 48.07
N SER A 661 115.49 -135.54 48.59
CA SER A 661 115.19 -135.15 49.97
C SER A 661 115.74 -136.17 50.96
N LEU A 662 115.51 -137.47 50.73
CA LEU A 662 116.10 -138.55 51.54
C LEU A 662 117.64 -138.51 51.55
N LYS A 663 118.28 -138.10 50.44
CA LYS A 663 119.74 -137.86 50.39
C LYS A 663 120.17 -136.64 51.21
N LYS A 664 119.36 -135.57 51.25
CA LYS A 664 119.63 -134.40 52.12
C LYS A 664 119.49 -134.76 53.60
N GLU A 665 118.44 -135.49 53.98
CA GLU A 665 118.23 -135.96 55.36
C GLU A 665 119.41 -136.81 55.85
N ARG A 666 119.88 -137.76 55.04
CA ARG A 666 121.11 -138.52 55.33
C ARG A 666 122.30 -137.59 55.63
N SER A 667 122.53 -136.57 54.81
CA SER A 667 123.65 -135.64 55.01
C SER A 667 123.53 -134.82 56.30
N THR A 668 122.31 -134.47 56.73
CA THR A 668 122.09 -133.79 58.02
C THR A 668 122.34 -134.70 59.22
N LEU A 669 122.05 -136.00 59.12
CA LEU A 669 122.39 -136.98 60.17
C LEU A 669 123.91 -137.22 60.25
N GLU A 670 124.63 -137.19 59.12
CA GLU A 670 126.10 -137.19 59.10
C GLU A 670 126.68 -135.91 59.75
N GLN A 671 126.03 -134.74 59.63
CA GLN A 671 126.41 -133.54 60.40
C GLN A 671 126.15 -133.68 61.91
N VAL A 672 125.02 -134.24 62.34
CA VAL A 672 124.72 -134.46 63.77
C VAL A 672 125.75 -135.41 64.41
N LYS A 673 126.11 -136.50 63.72
CA LYS A 673 127.19 -137.41 64.12
C LYS A 673 128.51 -136.66 64.32
N ASN A 674 128.87 -135.77 63.38
CA ASN A 674 130.11 -135.01 63.46
C ASN A 674 130.10 -133.93 64.55
N ASN A 675 128.94 -133.35 64.86
CA ASN A 675 128.79 -132.41 65.98
C ASN A 675 128.95 -133.11 67.34
N MET A 676 128.40 -134.32 67.51
CA MET A 676 128.69 -135.13 68.71
C MET A 676 130.17 -135.51 68.81
N ALA A 677 130.84 -135.70 67.67
CA ALA A 677 132.29 -135.86 67.57
C ALA A 677 133.10 -134.55 67.72
N ALA A 678 132.44 -133.41 68.00
CA ALA A 678 133.08 -132.15 68.40
C ALA A 678 132.87 -131.83 69.89
N ASP A 679 131.82 -132.38 70.53
CA ASP A 679 131.68 -132.37 71.99
C ASP A 679 132.66 -133.32 72.69
N LEU A 680 133.12 -134.39 72.00
CA LEU A 680 134.52 -134.36 71.55
C LEU A 680 135.56 -133.99 72.61
N GLU A 681 136.17 -132.83 72.37
CA GLU A 681 137.46 -132.44 72.93
C GLU A 681 137.33 -131.33 73.99
N ARG A 682 136.14 -130.74 74.15
CA ARG A 682 135.87 -129.67 75.14
C ARG A 682 135.96 -130.14 76.59
N LEU A 683 135.82 -131.44 76.85
CA LEU A 683 135.85 -132.03 78.19
C LEU A 683 137.23 -132.64 78.58
N LEU A 684 138.29 -132.42 77.79
CA LEU A 684 139.62 -132.95 78.09
C LEU A 684 140.45 -132.12 79.10
N ASN A 685 140.34 -130.79 79.08
CA ASN A 685 141.54 -129.96 79.26
C ASN A 685 141.57 -128.91 80.41
N HIS A 686 140.74 -128.99 81.46
CA HIS A 686 140.95 -128.21 82.71
C HIS A 686 140.68 -129.07 83.97
N ARG A 687 141.69 -129.17 84.84
CA ARG A 687 141.60 -129.64 86.24
C ARG A 687 142.26 -128.61 87.14
N GLU A 688 141.73 -128.46 88.35
CA GLU A 688 142.16 -127.50 89.39
C GLU A 688 141.91 -126.02 89.03
N VAL A 689 141.31 -125.17 89.89
CA VAL A 689 140.72 -125.38 91.22
C VAL A 689 139.60 -124.34 91.45
N HIS A 690 138.62 -124.63 92.34
CA HIS A 690 137.52 -123.77 92.81
C HIS A 690 136.46 -123.27 91.78
N THR A 691 135.16 -123.13 92.11
CA THR A 691 134.21 -124.03 92.83
C THR A 691 132.77 -123.51 92.59
N HIS A 692 131.79 -124.42 92.57
CA HIS A 692 130.34 -124.17 92.73
C HIS A 692 129.51 -123.46 91.61
N THR A 693 128.72 -124.31 90.94
CA THR A 693 127.26 -124.20 90.70
C THR A 693 126.65 -123.33 89.56
N SER A 694 126.26 -124.03 88.49
CA SER A 694 124.84 -124.33 88.15
C SER A 694 124.00 -123.45 87.20
N ARG A 695 123.60 -124.10 86.09
CA ARG A 695 122.21 -124.32 85.61
C ARG A 695 121.45 -123.31 84.70
N VAL A 696 121.02 -123.86 83.54
CA VAL A 696 119.61 -123.96 83.04
C VAL A 696 119.02 -122.89 82.06
N HIS A 697 118.81 -123.36 80.82
CA HIS A 697 117.68 -123.09 79.89
C HIS A 697 117.42 -121.62 79.43
N PRO A 698 116.26 -121.25 78.83
CA PRO A 698 116.05 -121.35 77.36
C PRO A 698 115.39 -120.10 76.72
N ALA A 699 114.85 -120.26 75.48
CA ALA A 699 113.77 -119.44 74.88
C ALA A 699 114.14 -117.99 74.43
N SER A 700 113.36 -117.24 73.62
CA SER A 700 112.27 -117.57 72.66
C SER A 700 111.82 -116.37 71.79
N ARG A 701 111.31 -116.66 70.57
CA ARG A 701 110.19 -115.96 69.84
C ARG A 701 110.38 -114.49 69.35
N PRO A 702 109.46 -113.94 68.49
CA PRO A 702 109.75 -112.80 67.58
C PRO A 702 108.73 -111.62 67.57
N ALA A 703 108.91 -110.64 66.64
CA ALA A 703 107.92 -109.85 65.85
C ALA A 703 108.06 -108.29 65.85
N VAL A 704 107.40 -107.60 64.87
CA VAL A 704 106.81 -106.21 64.84
C VAL A 704 107.23 -105.19 63.71
N CYS A 705 106.29 -104.90 62.79
CA CYS A 705 105.80 -103.64 62.11
C CYS A 705 106.58 -102.57 61.24
N CYS A 706 105.87 -102.10 60.17
CA CYS A 706 105.76 -100.74 59.52
C CYS A 706 106.92 -100.19 58.60
N VAL A 707 106.83 -99.14 57.73
CA VAL A 707 105.98 -97.88 57.57
C VAL A 707 105.65 -97.52 56.05
N LYS A 708 105.06 -96.34 55.73
CA LYS A 708 104.29 -95.85 54.53
C LYS A 708 105.04 -94.98 53.45
N TYR A 709 104.36 -94.59 52.32
CA TYR A 709 104.57 -93.30 51.57
C TYR A 709 103.31 -92.70 50.84
N VAL A 710 103.43 -91.93 49.71
CA VAL A 710 102.48 -90.85 49.25
C VAL A 710 102.36 -90.61 47.68
N PRO A 711 101.33 -89.88 47.11
CA PRO A 711 100.93 -89.87 45.66
C PRO A 711 100.75 -88.48 44.93
N CYS A 712 100.33 -88.42 43.62
CA CYS A 712 99.40 -87.39 43.04
C CYS A 712 99.02 -87.45 41.51
N HIS A 713 97.80 -86.97 41.14
CA HIS A 713 97.33 -86.42 39.82
C HIS A 713 97.27 -87.39 38.58
N ARG A 714 96.64 -87.16 37.38
CA ARG A 714 95.67 -86.20 36.71
C ARG A 714 95.16 -86.86 35.37
N GLN A 715 94.19 -86.41 34.53
CA GLN A 715 93.13 -85.37 34.53
C GLN A 715 91.81 -85.87 33.83
N LEU A 716 91.27 -85.27 32.73
CA LEU A 716 89.86 -85.47 32.28
C LEU A 716 89.51 -85.19 30.78
N PHE A 717 88.39 -85.79 30.32
CA PHE A 717 87.61 -85.55 29.09
C PHE A 717 86.53 -84.46 29.30
N LEU A 718 85.93 -83.91 28.23
CA LEU A 718 84.68 -83.13 28.29
C LEU A 718 83.94 -83.08 26.94
N SER A 719 82.61 -83.16 26.97
CA SER A 719 81.70 -83.02 25.81
C SER A 719 80.46 -82.23 26.20
N LEU A 720 79.89 -81.43 25.28
CA LEU A 720 78.83 -80.47 25.60
C LEU A 720 77.44 -81.12 25.75
N ALA A 721 76.63 -80.52 26.62
CA ALA A 721 75.18 -80.51 26.54
C ALA A 721 74.68 -79.12 26.96
N VAL A 722 73.78 -78.53 26.18
CA VAL A 722 73.06 -77.28 26.51
C VAL A 722 71.60 -77.48 26.13
N TRP A 723 70.69 -77.09 27.02
CA TRP A 723 69.28 -76.90 26.70
C TRP A 723 69.07 -75.44 26.30
N ASP A 724 68.27 -75.20 25.28
CA ASP A 724 67.63 -73.90 25.05
C ASP A 724 66.11 -74.04 25.20
N ALA A 725 65.47 -72.99 25.68
CA ALA A 725 64.04 -72.94 25.97
C ALA A 725 63.35 -71.81 25.19
N THR A 726 62.05 -71.97 24.95
CA THR A 726 61.22 -71.15 24.03
C THR A 726 61.54 -71.38 22.53
N GLY A 727 60.59 -71.32 21.60
CA GLY A 727 59.13 -71.20 21.80
C GLY A 727 58.32 -71.16 20.50
N VAL A 728 57.79 -72.31 20.09
CA VAL A 728 56.63 -72.50 19.18
C VAL A 728 56.70 -72.01 17.71
N ARG A 729 56.66 -73.00 16.81
CA ARG A 729 56.25 -73.05 15.39
C ARG A 729 55.30 -71.94 14.85
N VAL A 730 55.58 -71.48 13.63
CA VAL A 730 54.72 -71.51 12.42
C VAL A 730 55.69 -71.61 11.21
N CYS A 731 55.67 -72.54 10.24
CA CYS A 731 54.67 -73.40 9.60
C CYS A 731 53.83 -72.74 8.47
N TRP A 732 54.43 -72.56 7.30
CA TRP A 732 53.74 -72.31 6.03
C TRP A 732 54.19 -73.31 4.97
N CYS A 733 53.25 -73.84 4.18
CA CYS A 733 53.50 -74.72 3.05
C CYS A 733 53.53 -73.94 1.73
N VAL A 734 54.05 -74.54 0.65
CA VAL A 734 53.28 -74.86 -0.59
C VAL A 734 54.14 -75.77 -1.50
N CYS A 735 53.47 -76.57 -2.32
CA CYS A 735 54.01 -77.71 -3.07
C CYS A 735 54.72 -77.35 -4.38
N VAL A 736 55.67 -78.21 -4.80
CA VAL A 736 55.87 -78.66 -6.20
C VAL A 736 56.35 -80.15 -6.17
N PRO A 737 56.42 -80.93 -7.27
CA PRO A 737 55.41 -81.95 -7.57
C PRO A 737 55.93 -83.40 -7.63
N LEU A 738 55.02 -84.31 -8.05
CA LEU A 738 55.11 -85.79 -8.20
C LEU A 738 54.89 -86.58 -6.90
#